data_AF-A0AAE1PXV9-F1
#
_entry.id   AF-A0AAE1PXV9-F1
#
_cell.length_a   1.000
_cell.length_b   1.000
_cell.length_c   1.000
_cell.angle_alpha   90.00
_cell.angle_beta   90.00
_cell.angle_gamma   90.00
#
_symmetry.space_group_name_H-M   'P 1'
#
loop_
_entity.id
_entity.type
_entity.pdbx_description
1 polymer ?
#
loop_
_entity_poly.entity_id
_entity_poly.type
_entity_poly.pdbx_seq_one_letter_code
_entity_poly.pdbx_strand_id
1 'polypeptide(L)'
;MEGQEGLHSTLQELQSKVEKLQDREKQLVEERARLEEDFGHRRAKLKELYLQKEEELRAQADNTTARETEVELLQAQVRQLQQELEEAHSAATIAQCTAENKVAVEQRKCQEEIATVHQLMKEEVANAVGQTGGRYEGEIKRLKKLTERLDAEKQHYRRLYERQLEESDIRTKSESLLSPGVLSAVTKSLAKRVPSLSPSALSTPEKTTANASSGSGVDAESLEDSMKRTSDTGRSVREDGRRRAQEDADLLRSLVEPLEEEIQELKEKIRAQDAQLRAHEAQQAAALHTADLVAPLLRGTDAAQVVKQLDEKLKGLSSTLEAEKASRADLELYTAILNTQKTALTDDVDRLRTQLTELRRAYENERREHRELKHTWQRANDQFLEAQRLHLADMRRMQSLLSNDQLRKLEDLQRSEESSGGKVITNESNTSEGRLDTKSASPLLSSLSPAARKPGSSHSLDNEIDDDRSSSLLDLDEENPATQPLLTANTTTTTLGDQSDDQSSEAESHSLPPDLLAPDSMLAERFSPDKMPQLTHDQQKALADATPDSDGQIPSEPLLSPGEDEDLAAVELPSSGVGGLGGQAGLGGSGRRVVSEAEWNLLHEEIRRARLRFGRSCQLCAANQANLHKVQSEHRETEKQKVELERALTRYSEDLDREANYRQMTEEKWRVMADDYKAKVVEVSGMVDAATEKYTMLEDKFKATETSLQLKLKELTRGREEVQSELTRLQNENDKLVGKHSQHSQELQNEIINLPDNMEDMQLLLLRYREDIIAAKVSKEHIEESLKSEILFLKDQVLAEQHEKNSMEDRLSVEMDQLREKVAMLESVESQMRMEQKNLAESEAQVARQAEVQLKSKQIISGLKTQVAEQTQARARLEAEVMELKGRVTTLQHDLDTSEAVQRDFVRLSQSLQVQLEKIRQSEKEVRWQHEEDQEECNSCKQRFSAMGRRKHHCRHCGKIFCNECVNKSVPSGPHRRPSRVCDVCHTLLVQDATPYFSSEPPHSPD
;
A
#
# COMPACT_ATOMS: atom_id res chain seq x y z
N MET A 1 32.34 -155.36 10.80
CA MET A 1 31.00 -154.83 10.54
C MET A 1 30.85 -153.46 11.20
N GLU A 2 30.77 -153.39 12.53
CA GLU A 2 30.48 -152.17 13.32
C GLU A 2 31.30 -150.92 12.95
N GLY A 3 32.58 -151.07 12.58
CA GLY A 3 33.45 -149.95 12.18
C GLY A 3 33.05 -149.19 10.90
N GLN A 4 32.10 -149.69 10.10
CA GLN A 4 31.63 -148.98 8.89
C GLN A 4 30.38 -148.12 9.15
N GLU A 5 29.56 -148.46 10.16
CA GLU A 5 28.29 -147.77 10.42
C GLU A 5 28.52 -146.39 11.06
N GLY A 6 29.51 -146.27 11.96
CA GLY A 6 29.92 -144.99 12.54
C GLY A 6 30.50 -144.00 11.52
N LEU A 7 31.23 -144.49 10.51
CA LEU A 7 31.65 -143.65 9.37
C LEU A 7 30.45 -143.24 8.51
N HIS A 8 29.46 -144.12 8.29
CA HIS A 8 28.31 -143.77 7.48
C HIS A 8 27.45 -142.67 8.14
N SER A 9 27.19 -142.78 9.45
CA SER A 9 26.43 -141.78 10.21
C SER A 9 27.12 -140.41 10.23
N THR A 10 28.43 -140.35 10.43
CA THR A 10 29.18 -139.08 10.45
C THR A 10 29.29 -138.45 9.06
N LEU A 11 29.40 -139.27 8.00
CA LEU A 11 29.38 -138.80 6.61
C LEU A 11 27.98 -138.25 6.24
N GLN A 12 26.90 -138.85 6.75
CA GLN A 12 25.53 -138.39 6.55
C GLN A 12 25.24 -137.07 7.31
N GLU A 13 25.76 -136.89 8.53
CA GLU A 13 25.73 -135.60 9.23
C GLU A 13 26.50 -134.51 8.49
N LEU A 14 27.68 -134.84 7.95
CA LEU A 14 28.48 -133.91 7.14
C LEU A 14 27.75 -133.52 5.85
N GLN A 15 27.10 -134.46 5.17
CA GLN A 15 26.25 -134.18 4.02
C GLN A 15 25.11 -133.22 4.38
N SER A 16 24.36 -133.47 5.46
CA SER A 16 23.29 -132.57 5.90
C SER A 16 23.81 -131.18 6.33
N LYS A 17 25.04 -131.07 6.85
CA LYS A 17 25.69 -129.77 7.13
C LYS A 17 26.08 -129.05 5.84
N VAL A 18 26.66 -129.74 4.85
CA VAL A 18 26.99 -129.15 3.54
C VAL A 18 25.75 -128.65 2.83
N GLU A 19 24.68 -129.44 2.80
CA GLU A 19 23.40 -129.10 2.18
C GLU A 19 22.78 -127.84 2.81
N LYS A 20 22.74 -127.78 4.16
CA LYS A 20 22.30 -126.58 4.90
C LYS A 20 23.19 -125.35 4.68
N LEU A 21 24.50 -125.53 4.48
CA LEU A 21 25.41 -124.45 4.16
C LEU A 21 25.22 -123.95 2.72
N GLN A 22 24.90 -124.83 1.77
CA GLN A 22 24.58 -124.47 0.39
C GLN A 22 23.25 -123.71 0.29
N ASP A 23 22.22 -124.12 1.03
CA ASP A 23 20.97 -123.36 1.15
C ASP A 23 21.22 -121.97 1.79
N ARG A 24 22.09 -121.90 2.81
CA ARG A 24 22.45 -120.64 3.48
C ARG A 24 23.25 -119.71 2.56
N GLU A 25 24.20 -120.24 1.80
CA GLU A 25 24.96 -119.53 0.78
C GLU A 25 24.02 -118.98 -0.30
N LYS A 26 23.10 -119.80 -0.79
CA LYS A 26 22.11 -119.40 -1.80
C LYS A 26 21.18 -118.28 -1.28
N GLN A 27 20.69 -118.37 -0.05
CA GLN A 27 19.92 -117.29 0.59
C GLN A 27 20.73 -115.99 0.65
N LEU A 28 22.00 -116.03 1.07
CA LEU A 28 22.86 -114.85 1.14
C LEU A 28 23.17 -114.25 -0.23
N VAL A 29 23.25 -115.07 -1.29
CA VAL A 29 23.40 -114.59 -2.67
C VAL A 29 22.12 -113.91 -3.17
N GLU A 30 20.94 -114.48 -2.89
CA GLU A 30 19.66 -113.85 -3.24
C GLU A 30 19.40 -112.55 -2.45
N GLU A 31 19.76 -112.51 -1.17
CA GLU A 31 19.69 -111.32 -0.32
C GLU A 31 20.65 -110.22 -0.78
N ARG A 32 21.91 -110.58 -1.07
CA ARG A 32 22.91 -109.67 -1.66
C ARG A 32 22.44 -109.10 -3.00
N ALA A 33 21.89 -109.92 -3.89
CA ALA A 33 21.41 -109.46 -5.19
C ALA A 33 20.27 -108.43 -5.05
N ARG A 34 19.33 -108.65 -4.11
CA ARG A 34 18.29 -107.66 -3.78
C ARG A 34 18.89 -106.36 -3.24
N LEU A 35 19.86 -106.44 -2.33
CA LEU A 35 20.51 -105.24 -1.77
C LEU A 35 21.31 -104.46 -2.83
N GLU A 36 21.94 -105.13 -3.80
CA GLU A 36 22.59 -104.50 -4.95
C GLU A 36 21.57 -103.79 -5.87
N GLU A 37 20.40 -104.39 -6.10
CA GLU A 37 19.30 -103.79 -6.88
C GLU A 37 18.65 -102.61 -6.15
N ASP A 38 18.40 -102.73 -4.84
CA ASP A 38 17.84 -101.67 -3.98
C ASP A 38 18.79 -100.47 -3.90
N PHE A 39 20.09 -100.72 -3.76
CA PHE A 39 21.12 -99.68 -3.78
C PHE A 39 21.24 -99.04 -5.18
N GLY A 40 21.10 -99.82 -6.25
CA GLY A 40 21.01 -99.33 -7.63
C GLY A 40 19.86 -98.35 -7.83
N HIS A 41 18.64 -98.72 -7.40
CA HIS A 41 17.46 -97.86 -7.46
C HIS A 41 17.60 -96.60 -6.62
N ARG A 42 18.10 -96.71 -5.37
CA ARG A 42 18.35 -95.55 -4.50
C ARG A 42 19.37 -94.59 -5.13
N ARG A 43 20.46 -95.10 -5.70
CA ARG A 43 21.48 -94.28 -6.39
C ARG A 43 20.94 -93.62 -7.66
N ALA A 44 20.10 -94.31 -8.43
CA ALA A 44 19.46 -93.74 -9.60
C ALA A 44 18.53 -92.57 -9.22
N LYS A 45 17.65 -92.78 -8.24
CA LYS A 45 16.72 -91.74 -7.76
C LYS A 45 17.43 -90.55 -7.11
N LEU A 46 18.53 -90.79 -6.39
CA LEU A 46 19.34 -89.70 -5.83
C LEU A 46 19.99 -88.85 -6.94
N LYS A 47 20.45 -89.49 -8.03
CA LYS A 47 21.00 -88.78 -9.21
C LYS A 47 19.92 -88.00 -9.97
N GLU A 48 18.72 -88.55 -10.10
CA GLU A 48 17.57 -87.87 -10.72
C GLU A 48 17.19 -86.59 -9.95
N LEU A 49 17.06 -86.68 -8.62
CA LEU A 49 16.81 -85.51 -7.76
C LEU A 49 17.94 -84.48 -7.82
N TYR A 50 19.20 -84.92 -7.91
CA TYR A 50 20.34 -84.01 -8.03
C TYR A 50 20.32 -83.24 -9.36
N LEU A 51 20.02 -83.92 -10.47
CA LEU A 51 19.89 -83.29 -11.80
C LEU A 51 18.71 -82.32 -11.84
N GLN A 52 17.56 -82.68 -11.27
CA GLN A 52 16.42 -81.75 -11.14
C GLN A 52 16.79 -80.49 -10.35
N LYS A 53 17.55 -80.63 -9.25
CA LYS A 53 18.02 -79.47 -8.47
C LYS A 53 19.06 -78.64 -9.23
N GLU A 54 19.90 -79.27 -10.05
CA GLU A 54 20.87 -78.60 -10.93
C GLU A 54 20.17 -77.80 -12.06
N GLU A 55 19.06 -78.32 -12.60
CA GLU A 55 18.21 -77.63 -13.58
C GLU A 55 17.41 -76.48 -12.94
N GLU A 56 16.84 -76.67 -11.74
CA GLU A 56 16.21 -75.58 -10.98
C GLU A 56 17.20 -74.45 -10.69
N LEU A 57 18.42 -74.76 -10.25
CA LEU A 57 19.44 -73.76 -9.94
C LEU A 57 19.91 -73.01 -11.20
N ARG A 58 19.98 -73.66 -12.38
CA ARG A 58 20.21 -72.96 -13.65
C ARG A 58 19.06 -72.03 -14.00
N ALA A 59 17.81 -72.52 -13.98
CA ALA A 59 16.65 -71.71 -14.28
C ALA A 59 16.49 -70.52 -13.31
N GLN A 60 16.95 -70.67 -12.06
CA GLN A 60 16.97 -69.59 -11.07
C GLN A 60 18.08 -68.56 -11.38
N ALA A 61 19.27 -68.98 -11.80
CA ALA A 61 20.37 -68.12 -12.22
C ALA A 61 20.08 -67.36 -13.55
N ASP A 62 19.42 -68.01 -14.51
CA ASP A 62 18.96 -67.39 -15.75
C ASP A 62 17.88 -66.32 -15.46
N ASN A 63 17.08 -66.50 -14.40
CA ASN A 63 16.05 -65.57 -13.96
C ASN A 63 16.64 -64.36 -13.19
N THR A 64 17.67 -64.58 -12.35
CA THR A 64 18.38 -63.46 -11.71
C THR A 64 19.15 -62.63 -12.73
N THR A 65 19.86 -63.25 -13.67
CA THR A 65 20.59 -62.51 -14.72
C THR A 65 19.66 -61.74 -15.67
N ALA A 66 18.50 -62.31 -16.03
CA ALA A 66 17.46 -61.56 -16.75
C ALA A 66 17.01 -60.30 -15.97
N ARG A 67 16.74 -60.43 -14.67
CA ARG A 67 16.37 -59.30 -13.79
C ARG A 67 17.48 -58.28 -13.61
N GLU A 68 18.74 -58.72 -13.55
CA GLU A 68 19.90 -57.81 -13.51
C GLU A 68 19.96 -56.94 -14.77
N THR A 69 19.78 -57.53 -15.96
CA THR A 69 19.73 -56.75 -17.22
C THR A 69 18.51 -55.82 -17.32
N GLU A 70 17.36 -56.19 -16.74
CA GLU A 70 16.19 -55.31 -16.64
C GLU A 70 16.47 -54.12 -15.70
N VAL A 71 17.13 -54.36 -14.56
CA VAL A 71 17.55 -53.31 -13.63
C VAL A 71 18.60 -52.39 -14.25
N GLU A 72 19.60 -52.90 -14.99
CA GLU A 72 20.57 -52.06 -15.71
C GLU A 72 19.90 -51.16 -16.76
N LEU A 73 18.92 -51.70 -17.51
CA LEU A 73 18.16 -50.96 -18.51
C LEU A 73 17.31 -49.86 -17.87
N LEU A 74 16.62 -50.16 -16.76
CA LEU A 74 15.84 -49.18 -16.00
C LEU A 74 16.75 -48.09 -15.38
N GLN A 75 17.93 -48.46 -14.85
CA GLN A 75 18.92 -47.48 -14.39
C GLN A 75 19.47 -46.61 -15.53
N ALA A 76 19.62 -47.14 -16.75
CA ALA A 76 19.98 -46.35 -17.92
C ALA A 76 18.88 -45.32 -18.28
N GLN A 77 17.61 -45.75 -18.28
CA GLN A 77 16.47 -44.85 -18.52
C GLN A 77 16.34 -43.77 -17.42
N VAL A 78 16.52 -44.12 -16.14
CA VAL A 78 16.52 -43.15 -15.04
C VAL A 78 17.62 -42.11 -15.20
N ARG A 79 18.84 -42.51 -15.57
CA ARG A 79 19.96 -41.58 -15.84
C ARG A 79 19.67 -40.65 -17.03
N GLN A 80 19.06 -41.16 -18.10
CA GLN A 80 18.65 -40.32 -19.23
C GLN A 80 17.58 -39.29 -18.80
N LEU A 81 16.53 -39.72 -18.10
CA LEU A 81 15.46 -38.84 -17.61
C LEU A 81 15.95 -37.81 -16.59
N GLN A 82 16.99 -38.14 -15.81
CA GLN A 82 17.68 -37.18 -14.93
C GLN A 82 18.42 -36.11 -15.74
N GLN A 83 19.18 -36.50 -16.77
CA GLN A 83 19.85 -35.53 -17.65
C GLN A 83 18.86 -34.64 -18.40
N GLU A 84 17.78 -35.20 -18.96
CA GLU A 84 16.73 -34.42 -19.64
C GLU A 84 16.05 -33.41 -18.68
N LEU A 85 15.89 -33.77 -17.40
CA LEU A 85 15.36 -32.89 -16.36
C LEU A 85 16.35 -31.77 -15.99
N GLU A 86 17.65 -32.09 -15.85
CA GLU A 86 18.70 -31.09 -15.58
C GLU A 86 18.86 -30.10 -16.74
N GLU A 87 18.84 -30.59 -17.99
CA GLU A 87 18.88 -29.74 -19.18
C GLU A 87 17.65 -28.82 -19.23
N ALA A 88 16.44 -29.35 -19.01
CA ALA A 88 15.21 -28.56 -18.94
C ALA A 88 15.22 -27.51 -17.80
N HIS A 89 15.75 -27.87 -16.63
CA HIS A 89 15.90 -26.95 -15.48
C HIS A 89 16.92 -25.82 -15.77
N SER A 90 18.02 -26.15 -16.45
CA SER A 90 19.02 -25.16 -16.88
C SER A 90 18.42 -24.16 -17.88
N ALA A 91 17.62 -24.64 -18.84
CA ALA A 91 16.93 -23.82 -19.82
C ALA A 91 15.88 -22.91 -19.18
N ALA A 92 15.13 -23.40 -18.18
CA ALA A 92 14.17 -22.62 -17.42
C ALA A 92 14.84 -21.49 -16.64
N THR A 93 15.94 -21.79 -15.94
CA THR A 93 16.74 -20.78 -15.20
C THR A 93 17.27 -19.69 -16.14
N ILE A 94 17.79 -20.07 -17.31
CA ILE A 94 18.26 -19.11 -18.32
C ILE A 94 17.09 -18.24 -18.83
N ALA A 95 15.93 -18.84 -19.13
CA ALA A 95 14.75 -18.11 -19.56
C ALA A 95 14.31 -17.08 -18.50
N GLN A 96 14.21 -17.48 -17.23
CA GLN A 96 13.89 -16.61 -16.10
C GLN A 96 14.87 -15.43 -16.01
N CYS A 97 16.18 -15.69 -15.96
CA CYS A 97 17.18 -14.62 -15.86
C CYS A 97 17.14 -13.66 -17.07
N THR A 98 16.79 -14.12 -18.28
CA THR A 98 16.59 -13.22 -19.42
C THR A 98 15.29 -12.40 -19.32
N ALA A 99 14.22 -12.93 -18.72
CA ALA A 99 12.99 -12.19 -18.46
C ALA A 99 13.20 -11.12 -17.39
N GLU A 100 13.84 -11.46 -16.27
CA GLU A 100 14.23 -10.53 -15.20
C GLU A 100 15.10 -9.38 -15.73
N ASN A 101 16.10 -9.68 -16.56
CA ASN A 101 16.94 -8.66 -17.19
C ASN A 101 16.15 -7.73 -18.13
N LYS A 102 15.18 -8.25 -18.91
CA LYS A 102 14.28 -7.41 -19.74
C LYS A 102 13.45 -6.48 -18.86
N VAL A 103 12.82 -7.00 -17.80
CA VAL A 103 12.03 -6.21 -16.85
C VAL A 103 12.89 -5.12 -16.18
N ALA A 104 14.09 -5.45 -15.74
CA ALA A 104 15.04 -4.50 -15.13
C ALA A 104 15.66 -3.48 -16.12
N VAL A 105 15.50 -3.68 -17.43
CA VAL A 105 15.83 -2.68 -18.46
C VAL A 105 14.63 -1.75 -18.70
N GLU A 106 13.42 -2.27 -18.88
CA GLU A 106 12.23 -1.43 -19.08
C GLU A 106 11.90 -0.59 -17.83
N GLN A 107 12.08 -1.14 -16.62
CA GLN A 107 11.95 -0.38 -15.37
C GLN A 107 12.91 0.82 -15.31
N ARG A 108 14.15 0.68 -15.80
CA ARG A 108 15.12 1.78 -15.87
C ARG A 108 14.69 2.86 -16.86
N LYS A 109 14.24 2.48 -18.06
CA LYS A 109 13.69 3.44 -19.04
C LYS A 109 12.52 4.24 -18.44
N CYS A 110 11.57 3.56 -17.80
CA CYS A 110 10.45 4.21 -17.12
C CYS A 110 10.92 5.19 -16.03
N GLN A 111 11.96 4.85 -15.26
CA GLN A 111 12.54 5.73 -14.25
C GLN A 111 13.26 6.95 -14.88
N GLU A 112 13.97 6.76 -16.00
CA GLU A 112 14.64 7.83 -16.76
C GLU A 112 13.63 8.79 -17.43
N GLU A 113 12.53 8.26 -17.97
CA GLU A 113 11.40 9.05 -18.48
C GLU A 113 10.71 9.84 -17.36
N ILE A 114 10.39 9.20 -16.24
CA ILE A 114 9.79 9.87 -15.06
C ILE A 114 10.73 10.97 -14.53
N ALA A 115 12.05 10.73 -14.47
CA ALA A 115 13.01 11.74 -14.06
C ALA A 115 13.05 12.94 -15.03
N THR A 116 12.96 12.68 -16.34
CA THR A 116 12.93 13.71 -17.39
C THR A 116 11.63 14.53 -17.35
N VAL A 117 10.49 13.89 -17.12
CA VAL A 117 9.20 14.59 -16.92
C VAL A 117 9.25 15.45 -15.65
N HIS A 118 9.78 14.94 -14.54
CA HIS A 118 9.96 15.74 -13.32
C HIS A 118 10.92 16.93 -13.50
N GLN A 119 12.01 16.76 -14.28
CA GLN A 119 12.93 17.84 -14.65
C GLN A 119 12.19 18.95 -15.41
N LEU A 120 11.46 18.59 -16.49
CA LEU A 120 10.70 19.53 -17.32
C LEU A 120 9.59 20.25 -16.52
N MET A 121 8.84 19.52 -15.69
CA MET A 121 7.83 20.12 -14.80
C MET A 121 8.44 21.11 -13.81
N LYS A 122 9.63 20.80 -13.26
CA LYS A 122 10.33 21.66 -12.31
C LYS A 122 10.87 22.93 -12.98
N GLU A 123 11.41 22.81 -14.19
CA GLU A 123 11.85 23.95 -15.00
C GLU A 123 10.68 24.85 -15.38
N GLU A 124 9.54 24.30 -15.83
CA GLU A 124 8.41 25.14 -16.23
C GLU A 124 7.65 25.75 -15.04
N VAL A 125 7.61 25.08 -13.88
CA VAL A 125 7.18 25.72 -12.62
C VAL A 125 8.14 26.86 -12.23
N ALA A 126 9.45 26.69 -12.38
CA ALA A 126 10.40 27.77 -12.13
C ALA A 126 10.23 28.95 -13.10
N ASN A 127 9.97 28.68 -14.39
CA ASN A 127 9.65 29.69 -15.39
C ASN A 127 8.36 30.45 -15.02
N ALA A 128 7.29 29.75 -14.65
CA ALA A 128 6.02 30.36 -14.25
C ALA A 128 6.15 31.21 -12.98
N VAL A 129 6.89 30.73 -11.97
CA VAL A 129 7.19 31.49 -10.74
C VAL A 129 8.07 32.72 -11.05
N GLY A 130 9.08 32.59 -11.92
CA GLY A 130 9.91 33.72 -12.36
C GLY A 130 9.12 34.79 -13.10
N GLN A 131 8.28 34.40 -14.06
CA GLN A 131 7.44 35.33 -14.82
C GLN A 131 6.39 36.04 -13.95
N THR A 132 5.71 35.29 -13.06
CA THR A 132 4.72 35.89 -12.15
C THR A 132 5.38 36.78 -11.11
N GLY A 133 6.49 36.35 -10.50
CA GLY A 133 7.32 37.16 -9.61
C GLY A 133 7.78 38.47 -10.25
N GLY A 134 8.29 38.41 -11.49
CA GLY A 134 8.69 39.60 -12.25
C GLY A 134 7.54 40.58 -12.53
N ARG A 135 6.32 40.08 -12.79
CA ARG A 135 5.12 40.93 -12.91
C ARG A 135 4.76 41.61 -11.59
N TYR A 136 4.73 40.87 -10.48
CA TYR A 136 4.44 41.45 -9.15
C TYR A 136 5.51 42.46 -8.72
N GLU A 137 6.79 42.17 -8.96
CA GLU A 137 7.88 43.10 -8.62
C GLU A 137 7.83 44.38 -9.48
N GLY A 138 7.44 44.25 -10.75
CA GLY A 138 7.14 45.38 -11.64
C GLY A 138 5.99 46.25 -11.12
N GLU A 139 4.89 45.66 -10.66
CA GLU A 139 3.76 46.40 -10.09
C GLU A 139 4.12 47.01 -8.73
N ILE A 140 4.90 46.34 -7.87
CA ILE A 140 5.44 46.92 -6.64
C ILE A 140 6.32 48.16 -6.96
N LYS A 141 7.14 48.09 -8.01
CA LYS A 141 7.94 49.23 -8.50
C LYS A 141 7.06 50.36 -9.05
N ARG A 142 5.94 50.05 -9.69
CA ARG A 142 4.93 51.03 -10.15
C ARG A 142 4.20 51.71 -8.99
N LEU A 143 3.74 50.93 -8.01
CA LEU A 143 3.03 51.41 -6.82
C LEU A 143 3.92 52.29 -5.93
N LYS A 144 5.19 51.90 -5.71
CA LYS A 144 6.17 52.77 -5.01
C LYS A 144 6.31 54.14 -5.69
N LYS A 145 6.48 54.16 -7.02
CA LYS A 145 6.48 55.38 -7.85
C LYS A 145 5.14 56.13 -7.90
N LEU A 146 4.06 55.57 -7.37
CA LEU A 146 2.78 56.27 -7.20
C LEU A 146 2.72 56.91 -5.81
N THR A 147 3.07 56.16 -4.76
CA THR A 147 3.19 56.65 -3.38
C THR A 147 4.18 57.82 -3.27
N GLU A 148 5.35 57.70 -3.89
CA GLU A 148 6.37 58.76 -3.95
C GLU A 148 5.81 60.07 -4.55
N ARG A 149 4.94 59.98 -5.56
CA ARG A 149 4.27 61.14 -6.17
C ARG A 149 3.17 61.70 -5.26
N LEU A 150 2.33 60.85 -4.68
CA LEU A 150 1.28 61.26 -3.75
C LEU A 150 1.85 61.92 -2.48
N ASP A 151 3.00 61.46 -1.98
CA ASP A 151 3.67 62.10 -0.86
C ASP A 151 4.42 63.38 -1.26
N ALA A 152 4.95 63.48 -2.50
CA ALA A 152 5.45 64.75 -3.03
C ALA A 152 4.31 65.79 -3.21
N GLU A 153 3.13 65.36 -3.65
CA GLU A 153 1.91 66.19 -3.72
C GLU A 153 1.44 66.60 -2.32
N LYS A 154 1.36 65.69 -1.34
CA LYS A 154 1.07 66.05 0.07
C LYS A 154 2.07 67.06 0.62
N GLN A 155 3.36 66.90 0.34
CA GLN A 155 4.38 67.87 0.75
C GLN A 155 4.17 69.22 0.05
N HIS A 156 3.81 69.24 -1.22
CA HIS A 156 3.49 70.47 -1.95
C HIS A 156 2.27 71.18 -1.34
N TYR A 157 1.16 70.48 -1.11
CA TYR A 157 -0.01 71.03 -0.43
C TYR A 157 0.29 71.49 1.00
N ARG A 158 1.13 70.76 1.76
CA ARG A 158 1.58 71.19 3.08
C ARG A 158 2.36 72.50 3.01
N ARG A 159 3.32 72.64 2.09
CA ARG A 159 4.09 73.89 1.90
C ARG A 159 3.20 75.06 1.46
N LEU A 160 2.13 74.81 0.69
CA LEU A 160 1.14 75.84 0.35
C LEU A 160 0.32 76.26 1.58
N TYR A 161 -0.08 75.32 2.42
CA TYR A 161 -0.80 75.59 3.66
C TYR A 161 0.08 76.31 4.70
N GLU A 162 1.35 75.91 4.83
CA GLU A 162 2.37 76.59 5.63
C GLU A 162 2.59 78.03 5.13
N ARG A 163 2.70 78.25 3.81
CA ARG A 163 2.75 79.60 3.23
C ARG A 163 1.49 80.42 3.50
N GLN A 164 0.29 79.84 3.40
CA GLN A 164 -0.94 80.55 3.76
C GLN A 164 -0.99 80.93 5.24
N LEU A 165 -0.48 80.06 6.12
CA LEU A 165 -0.26 80.38 7.53
C LEU A 165 0.72 81.55 7.67
N GLU A 166 1.90 81.52 7.05
CA GLU A 166 2.88 82.63 7.07
C GLU A 166 2.29 83.95 6.52
N GLU A 167 1.54 83.91 5.41
CA GLU A 167 0.85 85.09 4.86
C GLU A 167 -0.23 85.62 5.80
N SER A 168 -0.96 84.75 6.50
CA SER A 168 -1.92 85.15 7.54
C SER A 168 -1.21 85.73 8.78
N ASP A 169 -0.05 85.17 9.15
CA ASP A 169 0.76 85.60 10.29
C ASP A 169 1.47 86.94 10.00
N ILE A 170 1.84 87.21 8.75
CA ILE A 170 2.32 88.51 8.29
C ILE A 170 1.16 89.53 8.31
N ARG A 171 -0.05 89.12 7.92
CA ARG A 171 -1.24 89.99 7.97
C ARG A 171 -1.59 90.36 9.41
N THR A 172 -1.62 89.41 10.36
CA THR A 172 -1.87 89.72 11.78
C THR A 172 -0.73 90.53 12.42
N LYS A 173 0.53 90.25 12.07
CA LYS A 173 1.69 91.07 12.52
C LYS A 173 1.66 92.49 11.95
N SER A 174 0.96 92.76 10.85
CA SER A 174 0.80 94.11 10.30
C SER A 174 -0.17 95.00 11.09
N GLU A 175 -1.06 94.42 11.92
CA GLU A 175 -2.02 95.16 12.75
C GLU A 175 -1.59 95.32 14.22
N SER A 176 -0.55 94.61 14.68
CA SER A 176 -0.11 94.60 16.09
C SER A 176 1.23 95.29 16.33
N LEU A 177 1.23 96.62 16.39
CA LEU A 177 2.35 97.40 16.94
C LEU A 177 2.50 97.17 18.45
N LEU A 178 3.40 96.26 18.87
CA LEU A 178 4.15 96.33 20.15
C LEU A 178 5.23 95.24 20.23
N SER A 179 6.33 95.55 20.89
CA SER A 179 7.53 94.71 21.11
C SER A 179 8.17 95.17 22.45
N PRO A 180 9.00 94.38 23.20
CA PRO A 180 9.66 93.14 22.80
C PRO A 180 9.70 91.97 23.82
N GLY A 181 10.06 90.78 23.33
CA GLY A 181 11.17 90.01 23.92
C GLY A 181 10.91 88.84 24.89
N VAL A 182 11.91 87.95 24.93
CA VAL A 182 12.19 86.94 25.98
C VAL A 182 11.17 85.81 26.18
N LEU A 183 10.84 85.09 25.11
CA LEU A 183 10.48 83.67 25.20
C LEU A 183 11.75 82.81 25.09
N SER A 184 12.24 82.25 26.22
CA SER A 184 13.28 81.20 26.17
C SER A 184 13.47 80.35 27.44
N ALA A 185 12.93 80.73 28.63
CA ALA A 185 13.31 80.06 29.87
C ALA A 185 12.23 79.99 30.97
N VAL A 186 12.14 78.79 31.57
CA VAL A 186 11.52 78.44 32.87
C VAL A 186 9.97 78.42 32.98
N THR A 187 9.49 77.48 33.79
CA THR A 187 8.08 77.15 34.17
C THR A 187 7.23 76.56 33.03
N LYS A 188 6.93 75.26 32.98
CA LYS A 188 6.31 74.30 33.95
C LYS A 188 4.80 74.50 34.12
N SER A 189 4.02 73.63 33.49
CA SER A 189 3.21 72.61 34.21
C SER A 189 2.53 71.61 33.26
N LEU A 190 2.01 70.52 33.85
CA LEU A 190 1.04 69.58 33.23
C LEU A 190 1.52 68.69 32.07
N ALA A 191 2.49 67.82 32.35
CA ALA A 191 2.59 66.50 31.72
C ALA A 191 2.77 65.44 32.83
N LYS A 192 1.81 64.51 33.00
CA LYS A 192 1.87 63.47 34.05
C LYS A 192 1.08 62.22 33.65
N ARG A 193 1.73 61.06 33.82
CA ARG A 193 1.27 59.65 33.66
C ARG A 193 1.45 58.99 32.28
N VAL A 194 1.61 57.65 32.36
CA VAL A 194 1.70 56.62 31.33
C VAL A 194 2.96 56.61 30.45
N PRO A 195 3.98 55.79 30.81
CA PRO A 195 4.94 55.22 29.85
C PRO A 195 4.39 53.90 29.26
N SER A 196 4.70 53.63 28.00
CA SER A 196 4.34 52.40 27.29
C SER A 196 5.44 51.34 27.37
N LEU A 197 5.07 50.07 27.16
CA LEU A 197 5.98 48.92 27.14
C LEU A 197 6.69 48.72 25.78
N SER A 198 7.70 47.86 25.85
CA SER A 198 8.69 47.37 24.88
C SER A 198 8.19 46.87 23.50
N PRO A 199 9.11 46.43 22.61
CA PRO A 199 9.42 44.98 22.60
C PRO A 199 10.92 44.61 22.50
N SER A 200 11.15 43.31 22.73
CA SER A 200 12.40 42.57 22.98
C SER A 200 13.46 42.53 21.86
N ALA A 201 14.72 42.26 22.27
CA ALA A 201 15.70 41.53 21.44
C ALA A 201 16.78 40.77 22.29
N LEU A 202 16.65 39.43 22.30
CA LEU A 202 17.70 38.38 22.37
C LEU A 202 18.72 38.22 23.53
N SER A 203 19.05 36.93 23.75
CA SER A 203 20.33 36.33 24.21
C SER A 203 20.73 36.36 25.69
N THR A 204 20.58 35.21 26.35
CA THR A 204 21.56 34.66 27.31
C THR A 204 22.54 33.72 26.59
N PRO A 205 23.71 33.38 27.17
CA PRO A 205 23.78 32.07 27.85
C PRO A 205 24.69 32.02 29.11
N GLU A 206 24.74 30.83 29.73
CA GLU A 206 25.76 30.27 30.64
C GLU A 206 25.96 30.80 32.09
N LYS A 207 25.40 30.01 33.02
CA LYS A 207 26.09 29.24 34.10
C LYS A 207 26.66 29.87 35.39
N THR A 208 26.55 29.00 36.42
CA THR A 208 27.28 28.83 37.70
C THR A 208 27.03 29.73 38.91
N THR A 209 27.19 29.08 40.09
CA THR A 209 27.13 29.58 41.48
C THR A 209 25.73 29.96 42.02
N ALA A 210 25.43 29.93 43.32
CA ALA A 210 25.86 29.08 44.46
C ALA A 210 25.01 29.47 45.71
N ASN A 211 25.11 28.68 46.80
CA ASN A 211 24.74 29.03 48.20
C ASN A 211 23.26 29.32 48.56
N ALA A 212 22.63 28.33 49.22
CA ALA A 212 21.94 28.46 50.50
C ALA A 212 21.98 27.07 51.17
N SER A 213 22.47 26.81 52.39
CA SER A 213 22.06 27.29 53.73
C SER A 213 20.58 27.07 54.04
N SER A 214 20.17 26.42 55.15
CA SER A 214 20.93 25.76 56.23
C SER A 214 19.95 25.16 57.27
N GLY A 215 20.35 24.11 58.00
CA GLY A 215 19.97 23.98 59.41
C GLY A 215 19.34 22.66 59.87
N SER A 216 20.15 21.82 60.53
CA SER A 216 19.69 20.87 61.55
C SER A 216 20.85 20.47 62.47
N GLY A 217 20.70 20.68 63.78
CA GLY A 217 21.35 19.82 64.79
C GLY A 217 20.46 18.59 65.06
N VAL A 218 20.78 17.69 65.98
CA VAL A 218 21.83 17.70 67.03
C VAL A 218 22.41 16.28 67.16
N ASP A 219 23.60 16.18 67.76
CA ASP A 219 24.44 14.98 67.85
C ASP A 219 23.86 13.84 68.73
N ALA A 220 24.27 12.60 68.43
CA ALA A 220 24.31 11.47 69.34
C ALA A 220 25.43 10.49 68.92
N GLU A 221 26.18 9.94 69.89
CA GLU A 221 27.52 9.38 69.66
C GLU A 221 27.66 7.89 70.04
N SER A 222 28.46 7.16 69.25
CA SER A 222 29.42 6.13 69.71
C SER A 222 28.95 4.69 70.11
N LEU A 223 30.00 3.87 70.29
CA LEU A 223 30.12 2.54 70.93
C LEU A 223 29.90 1.24 70.11
N GLU A 224 31.05 0.84 69.55
CA GLU A 224 31.57 -0.50 69.26
C GLU A 224 31.11 -1.69 70.15
N ASP A 225 30.81 -2.79 69.44
CA ASP A 225 31.47 -4.12 69.52
C ASP A 225 31.42 -5.04 70.77
N SER A 226 31.61 -6.34 70.48
CA SER A 226 32.10 -7.42 71.36
C SER A 226 31.26 -7.85 72.56
N MET A 227 30.48 -8.93 72.37
CA MET A 227 30.56 -10.10 73.26
C MET A 227 30.23 -11.42 72.54
N LYS A 228 30.55 -12.57 73.14
CA LYS A 228 31.02 -13.76 72.41
C LYS A 228 30.46 -15.08 72.99
N ARG A 229 30.11 -16.04 72.10
CA ARG A 229 29.67 -17.45 72.38
C ARG A 229 28.27 -17.53 73.05
N THR A 230 27.38 -18.48 72.81
CA THR A 230 27.44 -19.90 72.38
C THR A 230 26.12 -20.33 71.72
N SER A 231 26.15 -21.34 70.82
CA SER A 231 24.99 -22.05 70.19
C SER A 231 23.95 -21.18 69.44
N ASP A 232 23.22 -21.67 68.43
CA ASP A 232 23.04 -23.05 67.95
C ASP A 232 22.99 -23.12 66.40
N THR A 233 23.18 -24.30 65.82
CA THR A 233 23.18 -24.57 64.38
C THR A 233 21.77 -24.51 63.78
N GLY A 234 21.56 -23.64 62.78
CA GLY A 234 20.31 -23.62 62.00
C GLY A 234 19.96 -22.35 61.22
N ARG A 235 20.68 -21.23 61.41
CA ARG A 235 20.29 -19.92 60.82
C ARG A 235 20.77 -19.67 59.38
N SER A 236 21.98 -20.11 59.06
CA SER A 236 22.76 -19.67 57.87
C SER A 236 22.04 -19.83 56.53
N VAL A 237 21.45 -20.99 56.23
CA VAL A 237 20.80 -21.25 54.92
C VAL A 237 19.64 -20.29 54.63
N ARG A 238 18.95 -19.79 55.67
CA ARG A 238 17.89 -18.78 55.53
C ARG A 238 18.40 -17.34 55.50
N GLU A 239 19.65 -17.10 55.87
CA GLU A 239 20.26 -15.77 55.85
C GLU A 239 20.96 -15.48 54.51
N ASP A 240 21.63 -16.45 53.89
CA ASP A 240 22.21 -16.28 52.55
C ASP A 240 21.14 -16.10 51.46
N GLY A 241 20.06 -16.91 51.50
CA GLY A 241 18.92 -16.73 50.60
C GLY A 241 18.21 -15.39 50.80
N ARG A 242 18.20 -14.85 52.03
CA ARG A 242 17.67 -13.51 52.32
C ARG A 242 18.65 -12.42 51.88
N ARG A 243 19.96 -12.61 52.02
CA ARG A 243 20.99 -11.66 51.59
C ARG A 243 20.96 -11.45 50.08
N ARG A 244 20.96 -12.53 49.28
CA ARG A 244 20.88 -12.41 47.82
C ARG A 244 19.59 -11.72 47.37
N ALA A 245 18.45 -12.11 47.94
CA ALA A 245 17.18 -11.43 47.67
C ALA A 245 17.11 -9.98 48.17
N GLN A 246 17.91 -9.61 49.18
CA GLN A 246 18.05 -8.24 49.68
C GLN A 246 18.99 -7.43 48.77
N GLU A 247 20.12 -8.00 48.35
CA GLU A 247 21.08 -7.45 47.39
C GLU A 247 20.41 -7.20 46.03
N ASP A 248 19.63 -8.16 45.51
CA ASP A 248 18.80 -7.99 44.31
C ASP A 248 17.76 -6.88 44.48
N ALA A 249 17.10 -6.80 45.66
CA ALA A 249 16.08 -5.79 45.93
C ALA A 249 16.67 -4.39 46.19
N ASP A 250 17.89 -4.29 46.72
CA ASP A 250 18.63 -3.04 46.91
C ASP A 250 19.27 -2.56 45.60
N LEU A 251 19.70 -3.48 44.74
CA LEU A 251 20.08 -3.17 43.35
C LEU A 251 18.88 -2.62 42.57
N LEU A 252 17.71 -3.25 42.68
CA LEU A 252 16.48 -2.76 42.08
C LEU A 252 16.06 -1.39 42.66
N ARG A 253 16.15 -1.17 43.99
CA ARG A 253 15.96 0.17 44.59
C ARG A 253 16.92 1.19 44.01
N SER A 254 18.21 0.88 43.88
CA SER A 254 19.22 1.81 43.34
C SER A 254 18.96 2.25 41.90
N LEU A 255 18.15 1.51 41.14
CA LEU A 255 17.72 1.84 39.78
C LEU A 255 16.32 2.46 39.73
N VAL A 256 15.42 2.08 40.64
CA VAL A 256 14.02 2.54 40.67
C VAL A 256 13.89 3.87 41.40
N GLU A 257 14.56 4.07 42.55
CA GLU A 257 14.45 5.31 43.34
C GLU A 257 14.85 6.56 42.53
N PRO A 258 15.96 6.58 41.76
CA PRO A 258 16.28 7.73 40.89
C PRO A 258 15.24 7.97 39.78
N LEU A 259 14.65 6.90 39.24
CA LEU A 259 13.60 7.01 38.23
C LEU A 259 12.27 7.51 38.84
N GLU A 260 11.95 7.12 40.07
CA GLU A 260 10.77 7.63 40.79
C GLU A 260 10.95 9.11 41.19
N GLU A 261 12.15 9.53 41.59
CA GLU A 261 12.50 10.94 41.79
C GLU A 261 12.42 11.75 40.49
N GLU A 262 13.01 11.28 39.39
CA GLU A 262 12.96 11.97 38.10
C GLU A 262 11.52 12.04 37.55
N ILE A 263 10.73 10.97 37.69
CA ILE A 263 9.29 10.96 37.38
C ILE A 263 8.52 11.94 38.29
N GLN A 264 8.89 12.10 39.55
CA GLN A 264 8.25 13.05 40.46
C GLN A 264 8.62 14.50 40.10
N GLU A 265 9.88 14.79 39.78
CA GLU A 265 10.30 16.11 39.32
C GLU A 265 9.63 16.47 37.97
N LEU A 266 9.48 15.50 37.07
CA LEU A 266 8.70 15.66 35.83
C LEU A 266 7.21 15.92 36.10
N LYS A 267 6.58 15.20 37.05
CA LYS A 267 5.20 15.48 37.47
C LYS A 267 5.05 16.90 38.03
N GLU A 268 6.03 17.40 38.77
CA GLU A 268 6.01 18.76 39.33
C GLU A 268 6.28 19.84 38.28
N LYS A 269 7.20 19.60 37.34
CA LYS A 269 7.40 20.45 36.15
C LYS A 269 6.13 20.54 35.30
N ILE A 270 5.43 19.43 35.06
CA ILE A 270 4.15 19.39 34.35
C ILE A 270 3.09 20.20 35.12
N ARG A 271 2.93 20.01 36.44
CA ARG A 271 1.99 20.81 37.25
C ARG A 271 2.30 22.30 37.24
N ALA A 272 3.59 22.67 37.24
CA ALA A 272 4.01 24.06 37.15
C ALA A 272 3.69 24.69 35.78
N GLN A 273 3.88 23.96 34.69
CA GLN A 273 3.47 24.38 33.35
C GLN A 273 1.94 24.46 33.21
N ASP A 274 1.19 23.52 33.78
CA ASP A 274 -0.27 23.52 33.79
C ASP A 274 -0.83 24.72 34.60
N ALA A 275 -0.18 25.08 35.70
CA ALA A 275 -0.48 26.29 36.47
C ALA A 275 -0.14 27.59 35.72
N GLN A 276 0.96 27.61 34.94
CA GLN A 276 1.32 28.73 34.07
C GLN A 276 0.34 28.89 32.91
N LEU A 277 -0.08 27.79 32.28
CA LEU A 277 -1.11 27.77 31.24
C LEU A 277 -2.42 28.34 31.77
N ARG A 278 -2.94 27.84 32.90
CA ARG A 278 -4.17 28.37 33.53
C ARG A 278 -4.03 29.84 33.96
N ALA A 279 -2.84 30.30 34.34
CA ALA A 279 -2.59 31.71 34.62
C ALA A 279 -2.64 32.57 33.34
N HIS A 280 -2.12 32.07 32.22
CA HIS A 280 -2.25 32.70 30.91
C HIS A 280 -3.69 32.69 30.39
N GLU A 281 -4.41 31.57 30.50
CA GLU A 281 -5.85 31.48 30.20
C GLU A 281 -6.66 32.48 31.04
N ALA A 282 -6.36 32.62 32.33
CA ALA A 282 -7.02 33.60 33.20
C ALA A 282 -6.71 35.05 32.78
N GLN A 283 -5.48 35.36 32.35
CA GLN A 283 -5.13 36.66 31.79
C GLN A 283 -5.82 36.91 30.44
N GLN A 284 -5.96 35.89 29.60
CA GLN A 284 -6.61 35.96 28.29
C GLN A 284 -8.14 36.09 28.42
N ALA A 285 -8.74 35.42 29.41
CA ALA A 285 -10.14 35.59 29.81
C ALA A 285 -10.40 37.00 30.38
N ALA A 286 -9.47 37.57 31.15
CA ALA A 286 -9.54 38.96 31.59
C ALA A 286 -9.44 39.96 30.41
N ALA A 287 -8.63 39.65 29.39
CA ALA A 287 -8.56 40.43 28.14
C ALA A 287 -9.83 40.30 27.26
N LEU A 288 -10.64 39.26 27.45
CA LEU A 288 -11.90 39.02 26.75
C LEU A 288 -13.12 39.77 27.34
N HIS A 289 -12.92 40.68 28.32
CA HIS A 289 -13.99 41.52 28.84
C HIS A 289 -14.39 42.63 27.85
N THR A 290 -15.22 42.26 26.86
CA THR A 290 -15.58 43.07 25.69
C THR A 290 -16.24 44.42 26.02
N ALA A 291 -16.83 44.59 27.20
CA ALA A 291 -17.48 45.83 27.63
C ALA A 291 -16.53 47.04 27.63
N ASP A 292 -15.33 46.90 28.19
CA ASP A 292 -14.38 48.02 28.34
C ASP A 292 -13.64 48.38 27.04
N LEU A 293 -13.58 47.47 26.07
CA LEU A 293 -12.91 47.69 24.78
C LEU A 293 -13.79 48.45 23.77
N VAL A 294 -15.12 48.41 23.92
CA VAL A 294 -16.07 49.08 22.99
C VAL A 294 -16.45 50.49 23.47
N ALA A 295 -16.50 50.72 24.78
CA ALA A 295 -16.86 52.01 25.38
C ALA A 295 -15.97 53.23 24.97
N PRO A 296 -14.69 53.07 24.57
CA PRO A 296 -13.90 54.16 23.98
C PRO A 296 -14.21 54.40 22.50
N LEU A 297 -14.37 53.32 21.71
CA LEU A 297 -14.49 53.38 20.24
C LEU A 297 -15.78 54.06 19.76
N LEU A 298 -16.85 54.00 20.56
CA LEU A 298 -18.13 54.65 20.25
C LEU A 298 -18.16 56.17 20.53
N ARG A 299 -17.03 56.80 20.89
CA ARG A 299 -16.95 58.25 21.16
C ARG A 299 -16.07 59.00 20.15
N GLY A 300 -16.67 59.36 19.03
CA GLY A 300 -16.22 60.47 18.18
C GLY A 300 -15.26 60.14 17.04
N THR A 301 -15.19 58.88 16.58
CA THR A 301 -14.44 58.50 15.37
C THR A 301 -15.38 58.00 14.26
N ASP A 302 -14.95 58.17 13.00
CA ASP A 302 -15.73 57.82 11.82
C ASP A 302 -15.95 56.30 11.68
N ALA A 303 -17.13 55.92 11.18
CA ALA A 303 -17.56 54.53 11.05
C ALA A 303 -16.61 53.71 10.17
N ALA A 304 -16.09 54.28 9.08
CA ALA A 304 -15.11 53.60 8.22
C ALA A 304 -13.80 53.30 8.97
N GLN A 305 -13.40 54.16 9.91
CA GLN A 305 -12.19 54.00 10.70
C GLN A 305 -12.34 52.94 11.80
N VAL A 306 -13.54 52.86 12.42
CA VAL A 306 -13.89 51.79 13.36
C VAL A 306 -13.97 50.43 12.64
N VAL A 307 -14.62 50.35 11.47
CA VAL A 307 -14.67 49.13 10.66
C VAL A 307 -13.26 48.67 10.26
N LYS A 308 -12.36 49.58 9.87
CA LYS A 308 -10.98 49.21 9.55
C LYS A 308 -10.22 48.64 10.76
N GLN A 309 -10.37 49.24 11.95
CA GLN A 309 -9.73 48.70 13.16
C GLN A 309 -10.31 47.34 13.59
N LEU A 310 -11.60 47.10 13.33
CA LEU A 310 -12.22 45.78 13.55
C LEU A 310 -11.70 44.75 12.55
N ASP A 311 -11.58 45.08 11.26
CA ASP A 311 -11.01 44.22 10.22
C ASP A 311 -9.52 43.89 10.47
N GLU A 312 -8.71 44.87 10.88
CA GLU A 312 -7.32 44.65 11.29
C GLU A 312 -7.22 43.71 12.52
N LYS A 313 -8.11 43.84 13.51
CA LYS A 313 -8.20 42.91 14.66
C LYS A 313 -8.70 41.52 14.27
N LEU A 314 -9.68 41.44 13.36
CA LEU A 314 -10.26 40.17 12.90
C LEU A 314 -9.22 39.37 12.09
N LYS A 315 -8.40 40.05 11.28
CA LYS A 315 -7.22 39.45 10.62
C LYS A 315 -6.17 38.98 11.63
N GLY A 316 -5.91 39.74 12.69
CA GLY A 316 -5.05 39.30 13.80
C GLY A 316 -5.56 38.02 14.46
N LEU A 317 -6.83 37.98 14.85
CA LEU A 317 -7.47 36.81 15.48
C LEU A 317 -7.53 35.60 14.53
N SER A 318 -7.77 35.82 13.24
CA SER A 318 -7.72 34.76 12.22
C SER A 318 -6.30 34.20 12.09
N SER A 319 -5.26 35.04 12.13
CA SER A 319 -3.87 34.58 12.07
C SER A 319 -3.47 33.76 13.30
N THR A 320 -3.96 34.11 14.49
CA THR A 320 -3.75 33.28 15.69
C THR A 320 -4.54 31.99 15.63
N LEU A 321 -5.75 31.99 15.05
CA LEU A 321 -6.56 30.78 14.89
C LEU A 321 -5.92 29.77 13.90
N GLU A 322 -5.35 30.23 12.79
CA GLU A 322 -4.62 29.33 11.89
C GLU A 322 -3.30 28.83 12.50
N ALA A 323 -2.64 29.61 13.36
CA ALA A 323 -1.48 29.15 14.12
C ALA A 323 -1.85 28.05 15.14
N GLU A 324 -2.97 28.20 15.86
CA GLU A 324 -3.49 27.17 16.79
C GLU A 324 -3.99 25.91 16.06
N LYS A 325 -4.50 26.04 14.84
CA LYS A 325 -4.82 24.86 14.00
C LYS A 325 -3.56 24.12 13.57
N ALA A 326 -2.48 24.83 13.24
CA ALA A 326 -1.21 24.24 12.86
C ALA A 326 -0.55 23.52 14.05
N SER A 327 -0.41 24.19 15.21
CA SER A 327 0.15 23.58 16.42
C SER A 327 -0.66 22.36 16.88
N ARG A 328 -1.99 22.39 16.71
CA ARG A 328 -2.86 21.25 16.97
C ARG A 328 -2.64 20.10 15.99
N ALA A 329 -2.49 20.37 14.69
CA ALA A 329 -2.19 19.33 13.70
C ALA A 329 -0.82 18.66 13.98
N ASP A 330 0.18 19.45 14.38
CA ASP A 330 1.49 18.93 14.81
C ASP A 330 1.35 18.07 16.08
N LEU A 331 0.56 18.49 17.07
CA LEU A 331 0.27 17.70 18.27
C LEU A 331 -0.48 16.38 17.97
N GLU A 332 -1.44 16.41 17.04
CA GLU A 332 -2.16 15.22 16.59
C GLU A 332 -1.22 14.25 15.84
N LEU A 333 -0.27 14.78 15.04
CA LEU A 333 0.81 14.00 14.40
C LEU A 333 1.80 13.40 15.43
N TYR A 334 2.28 14.18 16.40
CA TYR A 334 3.13 13.68 17.48
C TYR A 334 2.43 12.58 18.29
N THR A 335 1.12 12.74 18.55
CA THR A 335 0.31 11.73 19.25
C THR A 335 0.16 10.45 18.41
N ALA A 336 0.01 10.56 17.08
CA ALA A 336 -0.01 9.40 16.20
C ALA A 336 1.34 8.67 16.15
N ILE A 337 2.46 9.39 16.10
CA ILE A 337 3.83 8.83 16.15
C ILE A 337 4.06 8.10 17.48
N LEU A 338 3.74 8.72 18.62
CA LEU A 338 3.89 8.12 19.95
C LEU A 338 3.02 6.86 20.12
N ASN A 339 1.79 6.85 19.59
CA ASN A 339 0.96 5.65 19.59
C ASN A 339 1.55 4.53 18.70
N THR A 340 2.13 4.88 17.54
CA THR A 340 2.79 3.91 16.64
C THR A 340 4.06 3.32 17.26
N GLN A 341 4.85 4.13 17.98
CA GLN A 341 5.99 3.67 18.76
C GLN A 341 5.54 2.78 19.93
N LYS A 342 4.44 3.14 20.61
CA LYS A 342 3.86 2.33 21.69
C LYS A 342 3.38 0.97 21.20
N THR A 343 2.73 0.87 20.02
CA THR A 343 2.34 -0.43 19.46
C THR A 343 3.57 -1.26 19.11
N ALA A 344 4.56 -0.69 18.41
CA ALA A 344 5.79 -1.42 18.05
C ALA A 344 6.52 -1.98 19.29
N LEU A 345 6.67 -1.18 20.36
CA LEU A 345 7.26 -1.60 21.63
C LEU A 345 6.41 -2.64 22.38
N THR A 346 5.07 -2.61 22.24
CA THR A 346 4.19 -3.64 22.80
C THR A 346 4.39 -4.97 22.06
N ASP A 347 4.41 -4.92 20.73
CA ASP A 347 4.66 -6.08 19.89
C ASP A 347 6.06 -6.70 20.14
N ASP A 348 7.09 -5.87 20.40
CA ASP A 348 8.42 -6.34 20.79
C ASP A 348 8.42 -7.01 22.18
N VAL A 349 7.70 -6.47 23.15
CA VAL A 349 7.53 -7.10 24.46
C VAL A 349 6.82 -8.46 24.34
N ASP A 350 5.81 -8.58 23.50
CA ASP A 350 5.09 -9.85 23.28
C ASP A 350 5.88 -10.85 22.41
N ARG A 351 6.69 -10.38 21.45
CA ARG A 351 7.73 -11.20 20.79
C ARG A 351 8.71 -11.79 21.81
N LEU A 352 9.29 -10.95 22.67
CA LEU A 352 10.26 -11.37 23.70
C LEU A 352 9.65 -12.31 24.74
N ARG A 353 8.38 -12.09 25.13
CA ARG A 353 7.62 -13.04 25.98
C ARG A 353 7.46 -14.40 25.33
N THR A 354 7.11 -14.43 24.03
CA THR A 354 6.94 -15.67 23.27
C THR A 354 8.25 -16.45 23.21
N GLN A 355 9.35 -15.80 22.81
CA GLN A 355 10.70 -16.39 22.80
C GLN A 355 11.12 -16.90 24.19
N LEU A 356 10.82 -16.16 25.27
CA LEU A 356 11.10 -16.62 26.64
C LEU A 356 10.29 -17.87 27.02
N THR A 357 9.04 -18.00 26.56
CA THR A 357 8.26 -19.24 26.78
C THR A 357 8.77 -20.42 25.96
N GLU A 358 9.23 -20.19 24.73
CA GLU A 358 9.84 -21.22 23.87
C GLU A 358 11.17 -21.72 24.47
N LEU A 359 12.05 -20.81 24.90
CA LEU A 359 13.31 -21.15 25.56
C LEU A 359 13.08 -21.91 26.88
N ARG A 360 12.06 -21.55 27.68
CA ARG A 360 11.66 -22.32 28.86
C ARG A 360 11.20 -23.73 28.49
N ARG A 361 10.39 -23.89 27.43
CA ARG A 361 9.92 -25.20 26.96
C ARG A 361 11.07 -26.06 26.44
N ALA A 362 12.02 -25.47 25.72
CA ALA A 362 13.23 -26.15 25.24
C ALA A 362 14.09 -26.64 26.43
N TYR A 363 14.37 -25.77 27.40
CA TYR A 363 15.10 -26.14 28.61
C TYR A 363 14.39 -27.23 29.45
N GLU A 364 13.06 -27.19 29.54
CA GLU A 364 12.28 -28.23 30.23
C GLU A 364 12.27 -29.58 29.50
N ASN A 365 12.36 -29.57 28.16
CA ASN A 365 12.55 -30.78 27.34
C ASN A 365 13.97 -31.34 27.52
N GLU A 366 15.02 -30.53 27.34
CA GLU A 366 16.42 -30.93 27.55
C GLU A 366 16.63 -31.49 28.97
N ARG A 367 16.07 -30.81 29.99
CA ARG A 367 16.09 -31.29 31.37
C ARG A 367 15.27 -32.57 31.59
N ARG A 368 14.32 -32.91 30.71
CA ARG A 368 13.60 -34.20 30.71
C ARG A 368 14.45 -35.30 30.06
N GLU A 369 14.97 -35.04 28.87
CA GLU A 369 15.86 -35.93 28.11
C GLU A 369 17.11 -36.30 28.93
N HIS A 370 17.75 -35.34 29.60
CA HIS A 370 18.86 -35.60 30.51
C HIS A 370 18.46 -36.47 31.73
N ARG A 371 17.22 -36.37 32.23
CA ARG A 371 16.73 -37.27 33.31
C ARG A 371 16.46 -38.67 32.80
N GLU A 372 15.90 -38.79 31.60
CA GLU A 372 15.64 -40.07 30.94
C GLU A 372 16.96 -40.79 30.57
N LEU A 373 17.94 -40.06 30.02
CA LEU A 373 19.29 -40.54 29.76
C LEU A 373 20.02 -40.96 31.04
N LYS A 374 19.89 -40.19 32.13
CA LYS A 374 20.42 -40.61 33.44
C LYS A 374 19.75 -41.91 33.91
N HIS A 375 18.44 -42.06 33.72
CA HIS A 375 17.73 -43.28 34.13
C HIS A 375 18.11 -44.49 33.27
N THR A 376 18.27 -44.35 31.95
CA THR A 376 18.70 -45.46 31.08
C THR A 376 20.15 -45.85 31.37
N TRP A 377 21.04 -44.88 31.61
CA TRP A 377 22.42 -45.15 32.05
C TRP A 377 22.47 -45.87 33.40
N GLN A 378 21.64 -45.46 34.37
CA GLN A 378 21.51 -46.17 35.65
C GLN A 378 21.03 -47.62 35.44
N ARG A 379 19.99 -47.86 34.65
CA ARG A 379 19.53 -49.24 34.34
C ARG A 379 20.62 -50.09 33.67
N ALA A 380 21.37 -49.52 32.73
CA ALA A 380 22.46 -50.23 32.05
C ALA A 380 23.60 -50.57 33.01
N ASN A 381 23.94 -49.65 33.94
CA ASN A 381 24.92 -49.90 34.98
C ASN A 381 24.44 -50.96 36.00
N ASP A 382 23.17 -50.91 36.40
CA ASP A 382 22.57 -51.90 37.31
C ASP A 382 22.55 -53.31 36.67
N GLN A 383 22.20 -53.39 35.38
CA GLN A 383 22.26 -54.62 34.57
C GLN A 383 23.69 -55.14 34.43
N PHE A 384 24.68 -54.26 34.20
CA PHE A 384 26.10 -54.66 34.15
C PHE A 384 26.58 -55.21 35.50
N LEU A 385 26.23 -54.55 36.60
CA LEU A 385 26.56 -55.01 37.95
C LEU A 385 25.81 -56.30 38.33
N GLU A 386 24.59 -56.51 37.84
CA GLU A 386 23.85 -57.78 37.99
C GLU A 386 24.48 -58.92 37.17
N ALA A 387 24.82 -58.68 35.90
CA ALA A 387 25.55 -59.64 35.07
C ALA A 387 26.91 -60.01 35.67
N GLN A 388 27.66 -59.04 36.22
CA GLN A 388 28.92 -59.28 36.92
C GLN A 388 28.71 -60.09 38.21
N ARG A 389 27.64 -59.82 38.99
CA ARG A 389 27.28 -60.61 40.18
C ARG A 389 26.89 -62.04 39.82
N LEU A 390 26.13 -62.24 38.74
CA LEU A 390 25.76 -63.56 38.23
C LEU A 390 26.99 -64.34 37.75
N HIS A 391 27.88 -63.71 36.98
CA HIS A 391 29.14 -64.32 36.54
C HIS A 391 30.04 -64.70 37.72
N LEU A 392 30.14 -63.85 38.75
CA LEU A 392 30.87 -64.18 39.99
C LEU A 392 30.20 -65.31 40.78
N ALA A 393 28.87 -65.41 40.78
CA ALA A 393 28.16 -66.54 41.38
C ALA A 393 28.41 -67.85 40.61
N ASP A 394 28.46 -67.81 39.27
CA ASP A 394 28.74 -68.99 38.45
C ASP A 394 30.22 -69.40 38.48
N MET A 395 31.15 -68.46 38.53
CA MET A 395 32.56 -68.73 38.84
C MET A 395 32.70 -69.42 40.20
N ARG A 396 31.96 -68.98 41.23
CA ARG A 396 31.93 -69.66 42.55
C ARG A 396 31.27 -71.04 42.48
N ARG A 397 30.21 -71.22 41.68
CA ARG A 397 29.61 -72.56 41.45
C ARG A 397 30.60 -73.50 40.77
N MET A 398 31.31 -73.06 39.74
CA MET A 398 32.38 -73.84 39.10
C MET A 398 33.54 -74.13 40.06
N GLN A 399 33.96 -73.17 40.89
CA GLN A 399 34.93 -73.39 41.97
C GLN A 399 34.46 -74.43 43.00
N SER A 400 33.16 -74.49 43.33
CA SER A 400 32.60 -75.51 44.24
C SER A 400 32.53 -76.93 43.64
N LEU A 401 32.69 -77.06 42.32
CA LEU A 401 32.78 -78.34 41.61
C LEU A 401 34.23 -78.79 41.37
N LEU A 402 35.21 -77.92 41.61
CA LEU A 402 36.64 -78.24 41.53
C LEU A 402 37.14 -78.84 42.85
N SER A 403 38.03 -79.84 42.76
CA SER A 403 38.63 -80.43 43.95
C SER A 403 39.69 -79.51 44.57
N ASN A 404 39.97 -79.68 45.87
CA ASN A 404 40.95 -78.86 46.60
C ASN A 404 42.35 -78.84 45.95
N ASP A 405 42.75 -79.92 45.27
CA ASP A 405 44.04 -80.00 44.56
C ASP A 405 44.04 -79.28 43.20
N GLN A 406 42.86 -79.06 42.59
CA GLN A 406 42.73 -78.24 41.38
C GLN A 406 42.61 -76.75 41.70
N LEU A 407 41.94 -76.39 42.81
CA LEU A 407 41.88 -75.01 43.31
C LEU A 407 43.28 -74.47 43.62
N ARG A 408 44.13 -75.23 44.32
CA ARG A 408 45.54 -74.86 44.58
C ARG A 408 46.34 -74.60 43.30
N LYS A 409 46.16 -75.43 42.26
CA LYS A 409 46.84 -75.24 40.98
C LYS A 409 46.41 -73.97 40.25
N LEU A 410 45.18 -73.49 40.45
CA LEU A 410 44.73 -72.21 39.90
C LEU A 410 45.33 -71.03 40.66
N GLU A 411 45.42 -71.09 42.00
CA GLU A 411 46.12 -70.06 42.80
C GLU A 411 47.61 -69.96 42.43
N ASP A 412 48.29 -71.09 42.24
CA ASP A 412 49.71 -71.13 41.84
C ASP A 412 49.92 -70.61 40.40
N LEU A 413 48.98 -70.86 39.49
CA LEU A 413 49.01 -70.31 38.12
C LEU A 413 48.82 -68.78 38.12
N GLN A 414 47.84 -68.24 38.86
CA GLN A 414 47.63 -66.79 38.93
C GLN A 414 48.86 -66.06 39.51
N ARG A 415 49.50 -66.62 40.55
CA ARG A 415 50.78 -66.09 41.06
C ARG A 415 51.91 -66.12 40.03
N SER A 416 51.90 -67.09 39.11
CA SER A 416 52.94 -67.18 38.07
C SER A 416 52.78 -66.07 37.01
N GLU A 417 51.55 -65.73 36.64
CA GLU A 417 51.25 -64.66 35.68
C GLU A 417 51.60 -63.28 36.25
N GLU A 418 51.22 -62.98 37.50
CA GLU A 418 51.60 -61.74 38.20
C GLU A 418 53.13 -61.54 38.28
N SER A 419 53.90 -62.64 38.41
CA SER A 419 55.37 -62.58 38.45
C SER A 419 56.04 -62.30 37.10
N SER A 420 55.32 -62.49 35.98
CA SER A 420 55.90 -62.54 34.63
C SER A 420 55.80 -61.23 33.84
N GLY A 421 54.86 -60.34 34.19
CA GLY A 421 54.50 -59.18 33.37
C GLY A 421 55.44 -57.96 33.37
N GLY A 422 56.59 -58.00 34.04
CA GLY A 422 57.31 -56.79 34.44
C GLY A 422 58.82 -56.72 34.16
N LYS A 423 59.28 -56.71 32.90
CA LYS A 423 60.68 -56.34 32.56
C LYS A 423 60.99 -56.05 31.07
N VAL A 424 61.56 -54.86 30.80
CA VAL A 424 62.35 -54.45 29.59
C VAL A 424 61.47 -54.36 28.30
N ILE A 425 61.63 -53.46 27.32
CA ILE A 425 62.81 -52.85 26.67
C ILE A 425 62.66 -51.33 26.43
N THR A 426 63.78 -50.61 26.42
CA THR A 426 63.93 -49.21 26.01
C THR A 426 65.07 -49.06 24.99
N ASN A 427 64.82 -48.38 23.85
CA ASN A 427 65.78 -47.92 22.83
C ASN A 427 66.62 -49.05 22.14
N GLU A 428 67.20 -48.92 20.94
CA GLU A 428 67.61 -47.77 20.12
C GLU A 428 67.22 -47.92 18.62
N SER A 429 67.62 -46.96 17.77
CA SER A 429 67.31 -46.84 16.35
C SER A 429 68.55 -46.88 15.44
N ASN A 430 68.47 -47.50 14.25
CA ASN A 430 68.79 -46.86 12.95
C ASN A 430 68.87 -47.83 11.74
N THR A 431 68.34 -47.37 10.58
CA THR A 431 68.72 -47.76 9.19
C THR A 431 68.55 -49.22 8.73
N SER A 432 68.29 -49.54 7.45
CA SER A 432 68.27 -48.73 6.20
C SER A 432 67.04 -49.04 5.30
N GLU A 433 67.06 -48.56 4.05
CA GLU A 433 65.91 -48.34 3.18
C GLU A 433 65.34 -49.59 2.46
N GLY A 434 64.03 -49.57 2.18
CA GLY A 434 63.33 -50.58 1.36
C GLY A 434 61.91 -50.11 1.00
N ARG A 435 61.76 -49.42 -0.15
CA ARG A 435 60.55 -48.69 -0.55
C ARG A 435 59.60 -49.55 -1.40
N LEU A 436 58.32 -49.63 -1.02
CA LEU A 436 57.12 -49.38 -1.86
C LEU A 436 55.79 -49.70 -1.12
N ASP A 437 55.23 -48.66 -0.51
CA ASP A 437 53.80 -48.27 -0.52
C ASP A 437 52.69 -49.33 -0.67
N THR A 438 52.05 -49.70 0.45
CA THR A 438 50.59 -49.60 0.67
C THR A 438 50.26 -49.95 2.13
N LYS A 439 49.69 -49.01 2.91
CA LYS A 439 49.40 -49.22 4.34
C LYS A 439 47.91 -49.17 4.64
N SER A 440 47.39 -50.27 5.18
CA SER A 440 46.17 -50.29 5.99
C SER A 440 46.48 -50.91 7.35
N ALA A 441 46.51 -50.08 8.40
CA ALA A 441 46.47 -50.47 9.82
C ALA A 441 46.28 -49.22 10.69
N SER A 442 45.51 -49.36 11.77
CA SER A 442 45.10 -48.29 12.69
C SER A 442 46.25 -47.65 13.48
N PRO A 443 46.12 -46.36 13.87
CA PRO A 443 46.85 -45.78 15.00
C PRO A 443 45.94 -45.60 16.24
N LEU A 444 46.48 -45.86 17.43
CA LEU A 444 45.94 -45.36 18.68
C LEU A 444 46.62 -44.02 19.05
N LEU A 445 45.82 -43.09 19.57
CA LEU A 445 46.17 -41.98 20.47
C LEU A 445 47.17 -40.89 20.00
N SER A 446 46.69 -39.63 20.08
CA SER A 446 47.46 -38.41 20.44
C SER A 446 48.53 -37.91 19.45
N SER A 447 48.54 -36.65 19.00
CA SER A 447 48.41 -35.42 19.80
C SER A 447 48.48 -34.11 18.96
N LEU A 448 48.25 -32.98 19.64
CA LEU A 448 48.71 -31.60 19.35
C LEU A 448 47.98 -30.73 18.28
N SER A 449 48.00 -29.42 18.56
CA SER A 449 47.27 -28.33 17.88
C SER A 449 48.18 -27.44 17.01
N PRO A 450 47.62 -26.46 16.28
CA PRO A 450 48.22 -25.14 16.11
C PRO A 450 47.44 -24.03 16.85
N ALA A 451 48.06 -22.86 17.03
CA ALA A 451 47.65 -21.85 18.04
C ALA A 451 47.27 -20.47 17.47
N ALA A 452 46.43 -19.72 18.21
CA ALA A 452 46.16 -18.29 17.96
C ALA A 452 45.94 -17.46 19.27
N ARG A 453 47.05 -17.13 19.95
CA ARG A 453 47.34 -15.93 20.79
C ARG A 453 46.28 -15.35 21.77
N LYS A 454 46.66 -15.26 23.06
CA LYS A 454 46.12 -14.29 24.08
C LYS A 454 46.73 -12.87 23.87
N PRO A 455 46.24 -11.79 24.52
CA PRO A 455 46.54 -11.50 25.95
C PRO A 455 45.28 -11.12 26.79
N GLY A 456 45.31 -11.04 28.12
CA GLY A 456 46.38 -11.30 29.11
C GLY A 456 45.90 -11.07 30.58
N SER A 457 46.73 -11.46 31.56
CA SER A 457 46.60 -11.35 33.05
C SER A 457 45.33 -11.95 33.71
N SER A 458 45.34 -12.81 34.75
CA SER A 458 46.15 -12.96 35.97
C SER A 458 45.85 -11.89 37.05
N HIS A 459 45.79 -12.14 38.37
CA HIS A 459 46.11 -13.28 39.27
C HIS A 459 45.07 -13.32 40.44
N SER A 460 44.95 -14.32 41.34
CA SER A 460 45.16 -15.79 41.33
C SER A 460 44.99 -16.39 42.75
N LEU A 461 44.67 -17.70 42.86
CA LEU A 461 44.92 -18.59 44.02
C LEU A 461 44.09 -18.28 45.31
N ASP A 462 43.77 -19.24 46.20
CA ASP A 462 44.08 -20.69 46.26
C ASP A 462 42.95 -21.47 47.01
N ASN A 463 42.79 -22.76 46.67
CA ASN A 463 42.30 -23.91 47.48
C ASN A 463 40.98 -23.81 48.33
N GLU A 464 40.35 -24.89 48.81
CA GLU A 464 40.53 -26.36 48.73
C GLU A 464 39.11 -26.98 48.60
N ILE A 465 38.86 -27.95 47.70
CA ILE A 465 38.79 -29.40 47.98
C ILE A 465 37.92 -29.78 49.21
N ASP A 466 36.72 -30.32 48.96
CA ASP A 466 36.35 -31.71 49.37
C ASP A 466 34.96 -32.10 48.82
N ASP A 467 34.82 -33.33 48.30
CA ASP A 467 33.56 -33.92 47.83
C ASP A 467 33.71 -35.46 47.81
N ASP A 468 33.07 -36.19 48.74
CA ASP A 468 33.15 -37.67 48.81
C ASP A 468 31.90 -38.34 49.42
N ARG A 469 31.65 -39.57 48.94
CA ARG A 469 30.79 -40.66 49.46
C ARG A 469 29.27 -40.61 49.33
N SER A 470 28.74 -41.84 49.24
CA SER A 470 27.37 -42.19 48.87
C SER A 470 26.65 -43.03 49.94
N SER A 471 25.32 -42.89 49.98
CA SER A 471 24.31 -43.96 50.17
C SER A 471 24.32 -44.86 51.42
N SER A 472 23.26 -44.73 52.24
CA SER A 472 22.40 -45.80 52.83
C SER A 472 21.51 -45.19 53.95
N LEU A 473 20.30 -45.59 54.35
CA LEU A 473 19.10 -46.31 53.86
C LEU A 473 18.32 -46.69 55.16
N LEU A 474 16.97 -46.81 55.13
CA LEU A 474 16.05 -47.22 56.23
C LEU A 474 15.77 -46.13 57.30
N ASP A 475 14.66 -46.09 58.06
CA ASP A 475 13.51 -47.01 58.34
C ASP A 475 12.14 -46.31 58.00
N LEU A 476 10.98 -46.94 57.70
CA LEU A 476 10.04 -47.86 58.42
C LEU A 476 9.30 -47.25 59.65
N ASP A 477 8.01 -47.48 59.95
CA ASP A 477 6.84 -48.08 59.22
C ASP A 477 5.69 -47.01 59.08
N GLU A 478 4.38 -47.08 59.41
CA GLU A 478 3.33 -48.01 59.93
C GLU A 478 1.96 -47.25 59.74
N GLU A 479 0.71 -47.72 59.55
CA GLU A 479 0.03 -48.99 59.15
C GLU A 479 -1.37 -48.59 58.54
N ASN A 480 -2.16 -49.55 58.03
CA ASN A 480 -3.54 -49.43 57.51
C ASN A 480 -4.59 -49.27 58.65
N PRO A 481 -5.82 -48.78 58.37
CA PRO A 481 -6.92 -49.75 58.19
C PRO A 481 -8.02 -49.35 57.17
N ALA A 482 -8.72 -50.37 56.66
CA ALA A 482 -9.74 -50.23 55.62
C ALA A 482 -11.14 -49.81 56.14
N THR A 483 -11.95 -49.21 55.26
CA THR A 483 -13.37 -49.58 55.08
C THR A 483 -13.98 -48.98 53.80
N GLN A 484 -14.64 -49.81 53.00
CA GLN A 484 -15.87 -49.40 52.30
C GLN A 484 -17.07 -49.73 53.20
N PRO A 485 -18.24 -49.12 52.96
CA PRO A 485 -19.29 -49.96 52.37
C PRO A 485 -20.17 -49.24 51.32
N LEU A 486 -20.82 -50.03 50.47
CA LEU A 486 -22.07 -49.62 49.82
C LEU A 486 -23.17 -49.42 50.88
N LEU A 487 -24.10 -48.49 50.65
CA LEU A 487 -25.53 -48.84 50.46
C LEU A 487 -26.42 -47.63 50.12
N THR A 488 -27.24 -47.84 49.10
CA THR A 488 -28.54 -47.23 48.73
C THR A 488 -29.25 -46.29 49.73
N ALA A 489 -29.76 -45.15 49.24
CA ALA A 489 -31.21 -44.93 48.96
C ALA A 489 -31.72 -43.48 49.18
N ASN A 490 -32.40 -42.93 48.16
CA ASN A 490 -33.61 -42.07 48.25
C ASN A 490 -33.52 -40.67 48.93
N THR A 491 -34.26 -39.62 48.53
CA THR A 491 -35.36 -39.48 47.53
C THR A 491 -35.54 -38.02 47.10
N THR A 492 -36.28 -37.78 45.99
CA THR A 492 -37.07 -36.56 45.64
C THR A 492 -36.30 -35.23 45.45
N THR A 493 -36.51 -34.38 44.44
CA THR A 493 -37.43 -34.28 43.27
C THR A 493 -36.84 -33.20 42.31
N THR A 494 -37.34 -32.76 41.14
CA THR A 494 -38.60 -32.83 40.33
C THR A 494 -38.23 -32.31 38.91
N THR A 495 -38.80 -32.65 37.74
CA THR A 495 -39.66 -33.75 37.25
C THR A 495 -39.87 -33.56 35.74
N LEU A 496 -39.76 -34.63 34.94
CA LEU A 496 -40.39 -34.85 33.60
C LEU A 496 -39.92 -33.95 32.42
N GLY A 497 -39.81 -34.45 31.18
CA GLY A 497 -40.00 -35.81 30.64
C GLY A 497 -39.31 -35.96 29.26
N ASP A 498 -38.85 -37.16 28.88
CA ASP A 498 -39.56 -38.17 28.05
C ASP A 498 -39.54 -37.84 26.53
N GLN A 499 -39.09 -38.67 25.57
CA GLN A 499 -38.52 -40.05 25.49
C GLN A 499 -37.35 -40.04 24.44
N SER A 500 -36.30 -40.88 24.43
CA SER A 500 -36.23 -42.36 24.28
C SER A 500 -36.71 -42.83 22.87
N ASP A 501 -36.03 -43.71 22.10
CA ASP A 501 -34.76 -44.44 22.29
C ASP A 501 -33.99 -44.75 20.96
N ASP A 502 -32.72 -45.11 21.18
CA ASP A 502 -31.72 -45.97 20.49
C ASP A 502 -32.01 -46.82 19.20
N GLN A 503 -30.90 -47.33 18.62
CA GLN A 503 -30.73 -48.54 17.78
C GLN A 503 -30.96 -48.57 16.23
N SER A 504 -29.82 -48.63 15.52
CA SER A 504 -29.41 -49.59 14.47
C SER A 504 -30.23 -49.88 13.17
N SER A 505 -29.51 -49.73 12.04
CA SER A 505 -29.39 -50.63 10.86
C SER A 505 -30.55 -50.87 9.85
N GLU A 506 -30.18 -50.63 8.58
CA GLU A 506 -30.61 -51.30 7.32
C GLU A 506 -32.00 -51.04 6.68
N ALA A 507 -31.97 -51.03 5.33
CA ALA A 507 -33.06 -51.24 4.36
C ALA A 507 -34.25 -50.23 4.29
N GLU A 508 -34.80 -49.86 3.11
CA GLU A 508 -34.24 -49.81 1.75
C GLU A 508 -35.18 -49.01 0.81
N SER A 509 -34.65 -48.54 -0.33
CA SER A 509 -35.35 -48.31 -1.62
C SER A 509 -36.30 -47.10 -1.84
N HIS A 510 -36.42 -46.75 -3.13
CA HIS A 510 -37.37 -45.83 -3.80
C HIS A 510 -37.18 -44.31 -3.61
N SER A 511 -36.88 -43.50 -4.65
CA SER A 511 -36.64 -43.79 -6.09
C SER A 511 -35.83 -42.67 -6.80
N LEU A 512 -35.28 -43.00 -7.99
CA LEU A 512 -34.70 -42.13 -9.06
C LEU A 512 -33.19 -41.76 -9.01
N PRO A 513 -32.36 -42.46 -9.84
CA PRO A 513 -31.05 -42.03 -10.38
C PRO A 513 -31.12 -41.83 -11.92
N PRO A 514 -30.02 -41.66 -12.72
CA PRO A 514 -28.63 -41.20 -12.45
C PRO A 514 -28.16 -40.05 -13.42
N ASP A 515 -26.84 -39.73 -13.38
CA ASP A 515 -25.99 -39.07 -14.41
C ASP A 515 -26.27 -37.57 -14.75
N LEU A 516 -25.29 -36.66 -14.96
CA LEU A 516 -23.89 -36.76 -15.41
C LEU A 516 -22.91 -35.80 -14.69
N LEU A 517 -21.61 -35.92 -15.02
CA LEU A 517 -20.47 -35.09 -14.58
C LEU A 517 -20.36 -33.73 -15.31
N ALA A 518 -20.12 -32.62 -14.59
CA ALA A 518 -19.32 -31.45 -15.02
C ALA A 518 -19.16 -30.43 -13.85
N PRO A 519 -18.06 -29.62 -13.78
CA PRO A 519 -17.87 -28.60 -12.75
C PRO A 519 -18.46 -27.23 -13.11
N ASP A 520 -18.87 -26.45 -12.09
CA ASP A 520 -19.52 -25.14 -12.26
C ASP A 520 -18.56 -24.03 -12.71
N SER A 521 -18.80 -23.49 -13.91
CA SER A 521 -18.19 -22.24 -14.39
C SER A 521 -19.23 -21.10 -14.29
N MET A 522 -19.24 -20.41 -13.14
CA MET A 522 -20.28 -19.42 -12.79
C MET A 522 -19.79 -17.97 -12.79
N LEU A 523 -19.07 -17.55 -13.85
CA LEU A 523 -18.82 -16.12 -14.13
C LEU A 523 -18.74 -15.75 -15.63
N ALA A 524 -19.29 -16.58 -16.52
CA ALA A 524 -19.08 -16.47 -17.97
C ALA A 524 -20.36 -16.35 -18.84
N GLU A 525 -21.50 -15.87 -18.30
CA GLU A 525 -22.76 -15.75 -19.08
C GLU A 525 -23.44 -14.37 -19.00
N ARG A 526 -22.73 -13.31 -19.41
CA ARG A 526 -23.34 -12.07 -19.95
C ARG A 526 -22.45 -11.44 -21.02
N PHE A 527 -22.54 -11.92 -22.27
CA PHE A 527 -22.52 -11.11 -23.51
C PHE A 527 -22.60 -12.03 -24.75
N SER A 528 -23.78 -12.15 -25.34
CA SER A 528 -23.93 -12.46 -26.76
C SER A 528 -25.15 -11.73 -27.35
N PRO A 529 -25.15 -11.41 -28.65
CA PRO A 529 -25.84 -10.21 -29.12
C PRO A 529 -27.26 -10.50 -29.62
N ASP A 530 -28.22 -10.63 -28.71
CA ASP A 530 -29.63 -10.54 -29.09
C ASP A 530 -30.48 -9.84 -28.01
N LYS A 531 -31.43 -9.00 -28.46
CA LYS A 531 -32.39 -8.19 -27.67
C LYS A 531 -31.80 -7.09 -26.76
N MET A 532 -31.48 -5.94 -27.38
CA MET A 532 -31.65 -4.62 -26.76
C MET A 532 -32.63 -3.76 -27.59
N PRO A 533 -33.25 -2.70 -27.03
CA PRO A 533 -34.40 -2.03 -27.63
C PRO A 533 -34.06 -1.23 -28.91
N GLN A 534 -35.03 -1.16 -29.82
CA GLN A 534 -34.86 -0.58 -31.16
C GLN A 534 -34.94 0.96 -31.18
N LEU A 535 -34.24 1.56 -32.15
CA LEU A 535 -34.32 2.99 -32.48
C LEU A 535 -35.70 3.39 -33.01
N THR A 536 -36.07 4.66 -32.80
CA THR A 536 -37.34 5.24 -33.28
C THR A 536 -37.37 5.47 -34.79
N HIS A 537 -38.57 5.37 -35.36
CA HIS A 537 -38.84 5.37 -36.81
C HIS A 537 -38.18 6.52 -37.60
N ASP A 538 -38.12 7.72 -37.03
CA ASP A 538 -37.55 8.90 -37.70
C ASP A 538 -36.04 8.76 -38.01
N GLN A 539 -35.30 7.96 -37.23
CA GLN A 539 -33.86 7.72 -37.46
C GLN A 539 -33.60 6.70 -38.59
N GLN A 540 -34.58 5.85 -38.93
CA GLN A 540 -34.45 4.90 -40.04
C GLN A 540 -34.70 5.56 -41.42
N LYS A 541 -35.35 6.73 -41.44
CA LYS A 541 -35.69 7.44 -42.69
C LYS A 541 -34.52 8.23 -43.31
N ALA A 542 -33.40 8.36 -42.61
CA ALA A 542 -32.23 9.12 -43.06
C ALA A 542 -31.13 8.27 -43.73
N LEU A 543 -31.30 6.94 -43.83
CA LEU A 543 -30.26 5.99 -44.23
C LEU A 543 -30.67 5.04 -45.38
N ALA A 544 -31.80 5.29 -46.03
CA ALA A 544 -32.38 4.39 -47.03
C ALA A 544 -32.95 5.13 -48.25
N ASP A 545 -32.06 5.73 -49.04
CA ASP A 545 -32.24 5.92 -50.50
C ASP A 545 -30.85 6.04 -51.15
N ALA A 546 -30.66 5.45 -52.34
CA ALA A 546 -29.35 5.37 -52.99
C ALA A 546 -29.45 5.27 -54.53
N THR A 547 -28.40 5.76 -55.20
CA THR A 547 -28.13 5.69 -56.68
C THR A 547 -29.04 6.56 -57.58
N PRO A 548 -28.63 6.88 -58.83
CA PRO A 548 -27.29 6.79 -59.45
C PRO A 548 -26.76 8.09 -60.11
N ASP A 549 -25.43 8.13 -60.31
CA ASP A 549 -24.63 8.68 -61.43
C ASP A 549 -24.86 10.06 -62.10
N SER A 550 -23.72 10.57 -62.57
CA SER A 550 -23.44 11.61 -63.59
C SER A 550 -23.31 13.10 -63.18
N ASP A 551 -22.16 13.64 -63.62
CA ASP A 551 -21.75 15.03 -63.88
C ASP A 551 -21.49 16.02 -62.72
N GLY A 552 -20.19 16.31 -62.49
CA GLY A 552 -19.73 17.33 -61.53
C GLY A 552 -18.23 17.28 -61.17
N GLN A 553 -17.33 17.13 -62.16
CA GLN A 553 -15.92 16.77 -61.93
C GLN A 553 -14.98 17.96 -61.61
N ILE A 554 -14.53 18.08 -60.35
CA ILE A 554 -13.30 18.80 -59.95
C ILE A 554 -12.53 17.94 -58.92
N PRO A 555 -11.21 17.70 -59.05
CA PRO A 555 -10.48 16.78 -58.16
C PRO A 555 -9.85 17.44 -56.91
N SER A 556 -9.41 16.59 -55.98
CA SER A 556 -8.75 16.94 -54.71
C SER A 556 -7.23 17.18 -54.83
N GLU A 557 -6.69 18.01 -53.92
CA GLU A 557 -5.36 17.86 -53.26
C GLU A 557 -4.06 17.91 -54.12
N PRO A 558 -2.84 17.90 -53.52
CA PRO A 558 -2.45 17.96 -52.09
C PRO A 558 -1.49 19.12 -51.72
N LEU A 559 -0.95 19.05 -50.50
CA LEU A 559 0.11 19.88 -49.89
C LEU A 559 1.52 19.70 -50.54
N LEU A 560 2.45 20.56 -50.08
CA LEU A 560 3.92 20.40 -49.92
C LEU A 560 4.89 21.16 -50.85
N SER A 561 5.42 22.26 -50.29
CA SER A 561 6.87 22.44 -49.98
C SER A 561 7.84 22.73 -51.17
N PRO A 562 9.13 23.12 -50.94
CA PRO A 562 9.66 24.33 -51.61
C PRO A 562 11.05 24.23 -52.29
N GLY A 563 11.38 25.25 -53.10
CA GLY A 563 12.77 25.60 -53.46
C GLY A 563 12.89 26.31 -54.83
N GLU A 564 13.69 27.39 -54.86
CA GLU A 564 14.56 27.87 -55.96
C GLU A 564 13.95 28.07 -57.38
N ASP A 565 14.16 29.18 -58.11
CA ASP A 565 14.96 30.40 -57.86
C ASP A 565 14.56 31.56 -58.81
N GLU A 566 15.28 32.70 -58.73
CA GLU A 566 15.36 33.85 -59.66
C GLU A 566 14.19 34.90 -59.79
N ASP A 567 14.59 36.14 -59.50
CA ASP A 567 14.39 37.40 -60.27
C ASP A 567 13.17 38.37 -60.17
N LEU A 568 13.52 39.56 -59.64
CA LEU A 568 13.22 40.91 -60.15
C LEU A 568 11.82 41.55 -60.01
N ALA A 569 11.57 42.00 -58.78
CA ALA A 569 11.57 43.43 -58.42
C ALA A 569 10.59 44.45 -59.11
N ALA A 570 9.46 44.66 -58.41
CA ALA A 570 9.06 45.95 -57.80
C ALA A 570 8.55 47.14 -58.66
N VAL A 571 8.13 48.21 -57.94
CA VAL A 571 7.77 49.58 -58.40
C VAL A 571 6.47 49.64 -59.23
N GLU A 572 5.27 49.77 -58.66
CA GLU A 572 4.68 50.92 -57.92
C GLU A 572 3.57 51.63 -58.74
N LEU A 573 2.52 52.05 -58.05
CA LEU A 573 1.75 53.25 -58.37
C LEU A 573 1.81 54.15 -57.13
N PRO A 574 2.34 55.39 -57.24
CA PRO A 574 1.52 56.48 -56.73
C PRO A 574 1.63 57.82 -57.48
N SER A 575 0.46 58.44 -57.64
CA SER A 575 0.24 59.91 -57.55
C SER A 575 0.72 60.86 -58.67
N SER A 576 -0.09 61.92 -58.83
CA SER A 576 0.33 63.31 -59.17
C SER A 576 1.18 63.59 -60.43
N GLY A 577 0.56 64.24 -61.43
CA GLY A 577 1.31 65.25 -62.22
C GLY A 577 0.87 65.49 -63.67
N VAL A 578 0.29 66.68 -63.91
CA VAL A 578 0.46 67.53 -65.11
C VAL A 578 0.65 66.85 -66.50
N GLY A 579 -0.32 67.02 -67.42
CA GLY A 579 0.00 66.91 -68.86
C GLY A 579 -1.16 66.77 -69.85
N GLY A 580 -1.34 67.77 -70.71
CA GLY A 580 -1.44 67.56 -72.17
C GLY A 580 -2.69 66.90 -72.81
N LEU A 581 -3.65 67.74 -73.19
CA LEU A 581 -4.28 67.80 -74.54
C LEU A 581 -4.86 66.53 -75.24
N GLY A 582 -6.12 66.64 -75.70
CA GLY A 582 -6.49 66.21 -77.07
C GLY A 582 -7.89 65.60 -77.30
N GLY A 583 -8.63 66.11 -78.31
CA GLY A 583 -9.74 65.42 -79.00
C GLY A 583 -11.05 65.25 -78.21
N GLN A 584 -11.96 66.24 -78.12
CA GLN A 584 -12.93 66.69 -79.16
C GLN A 584 -14.04 65.70 -79.58
N ALA A 585 -15.22 65.85 -78.96
CA ALA A 585 -16.51 66.11 -79.61
C ALA A 585 -17.51 66.58 -78.53
N GLY A 586 -18.49 67.45 -78.77
CA GLY A 586 -18.83 68.25 -79.95
C GLY A 586 -20.21 68.91 -79.73
N LEU A 587 -20.46 70.07 -80.37
CA LEU A 587 -21.67 70.92 -80.23
C LEU A 587 -21.80 71.64 -78.85
N GLY A 588 -22.24 72.89 -78.75
CA GLY A 588 -22.55 73.88 -79.80
C GLY A 588 -22.26 75.30 -79.32
N GLY A 589 -21.91 76.20 -80.25
CA GLY A 589 -21.48 77.56 -79.92
C GLY A 589 -22.62 78.57 -79.73
N SER A 590 -22.44 79.50 -78.80
CA SER A 590 -23.16 80.77 -78.75
C SER A 590 -22.18 81.91 -78.47
N GLY A 591 -22.45 83.08 -79.04
CA GLY A 591 -21.45 84.15 -79.19
C GLY A 591 -21.07 84.83 -77.88
N ARG A 592 -19.76 85.02 -77.65
CA ARG A 592 -19.27 85.94 -76.61
C ARG A 592 -19.52 87.37 -77.05
N ARG A 593 -20.65 87.96 -76.65
CA ARG A 593 -20.78 89.42 -76.56
C ARG A 593 -19.65 89.91 -75.64
N VAL A 594 -18.88 90.91 -76.05
CA VAL A 594 -17.95 91.59 -75.15
C VAL A 594 -18.78 92.37 -74.14
N VAL A 595 -18.86 91.84 -72.93
CA VAL A 595 -19.62 92.41 -71.82
C VAL A 595 -18.88 93.67 -71.36
N SER A 596 -19.54 94.82 -71.36
CA SER A 596 -18.95 96.07 -70.85
C SER A 596 -18.66 95.95 -69.35
N GLU A 597 -17.71 96.74 -68.82
CA GLU A 597 -17.33 96.66 -67.40
C GLU A 597 -18.52 96.92 -66.45
N ALA A 598 -19.48 97.73 -66.88
CA ALA A 598 -20.75 97.92 -66.15
C ALA A 598 -21.64 96.67 -66.17
N GLU A 599 -21.84 96.03 -67.33
CA GLU A 599 -22.60 94.77 -67.44
C GLU A 599 -21.87 93.61 -66.73
N TRP A 600 -20.53 93.59 -66.72
CA TRP A 600 -19.73 92.57 -66.05
C TRP A 600 -19.83 92.70 -64.54
N ASN A 601 -19.75 93.94 -64.01
CA ASN A 601 -20.00 94.20 -62.60
C ASN A 601 -21.46 93.91 -62.23
N LEU A 602 -22.44 94.18 -63.10
CA LEU A 602 -23.84 93.82 -62.86
C LEU A 602 -24.02 92.30 -62.82
N LEU A 603 -23.41 91.55 -63.75
CA LEU A 603 -23.39 90.09 -63.74
C LEU A 603 -22.68 89.53 -62.50
N HIS A 604 -21.58 90.14 -62.06
CA HIS A 604 -20.91 89.76 -60.81
C HIS A 604 -21.78 90.06 -59.59
N GLU A 605 -22.54 91.16 -59.59
CA GLU A 605 -23.50 91.49 -58.53
C GLU A 605 -24.72 90.55 -58.55
N GLU A 606 -25.19 90.13 -59.72
CA GLU A 606 -26.27 89.14 -59.84
C GLU A 606 -25.81 87.72 -59.49
N ILE A 607 -24.58 87.33 -59.84
CA ILE A 607 -23.94 86.10 -59.35
C ILE A 607 -23.72 86.17 -57.84
N ARG A 608 -23.37 87.34 -57.27
CA ARG A 608 -23.27 87.54 -55.83
C ARG A 608 -24.64 87.45 -55.15
N ARG A 609 -25.68 88.06 -55.71
CA ARG A 609 -27.09 87.93 -55.27
C ARG A 609 -27.64 86.52 -55.47
N ALA A 610 -27.19 85.77 -56.46
CA ALA A 610 -27.54 84.36 -56.67
C ALA A 610 -26.82 83.48 -55.64
N ARG A 611 -25.53 83.70 -55.40
CA ARG A 611 -24.77 83.08 -54.29
C ARG A 611 -25.28 83.48 -52.90
N LEU A 612 -25.99 84.59 -52.75
CA LEU A 612 -26.71 84.95 -51.52
C LEU A 612 -28.08 84.26 -51.42
N ARG A 613 -28.82 84.12 -52.54
CA ARG A 613 -30.11 83.41 -52.58
C ARG A 613 -29.97 81.87 -52.46
N PHE A 614 -28.91 81.30 -53.03
CA PHE A 614 -28.51 79.90 -52.88
C PHE A 614 -27.37 79.71 -51.86
N GLY A 615 -27.08 80.72 -51.05
CA GLY A 615 -25.98 80.74 -50.08
C GLY A 615 -26.21 79.93 -48.82
N ARG A 616 -27.35 79.26 -48.71
CA ARG A 616 -27.60 78.22 -47.71
C ARG A 616 -27.35 76.88 -48.38
N SER A 617 -26.39 76.12 -47.85
CA SER A 617 -26.28 74.69 -48.18
C SER A 617 -27.65 74.04 -47.96
N CYS A 618 -28.13 73.29 -48.95
CA CYS A 618 -29.43 72.64 -48.84
C CYS A 618 -29.38 71.67 -47.66
N GLN A 619 -30.11 71.97 -46.59
CA GLN A 619 -30.04 71.21 -45.33
C GLN A 619 -30.44 69.76 -45.53
N LEU A 620 -31.37 69.48 -46.45
CA LEU A 620 -31.74 68.13 -46.86
C LEU A 620 -30.59 67.39 -47.57
N CYS A 621 -29.85 68.07 -48.46
CA CYS A 621 -28.68 67.47 -49.11
C CYS A 621 -27.53 67.23 -48.12
N ALA A 622 -27.29 68.17 -47.18
CA ALA A 622 -26.30 68.00 -46.12
C ALA A 622 -26.67 66.87 -45.16
N ALA A 623 -27.93 66.74 -44.78
CA ALA A 623 -28.45 65.63 -43.99
C ALA A 623 -28.33 64.29 -44.74
N ASN A 624 -28.69 64.24 -46.02
CA ASN A 624 -28.54 63.03 -46.84
C ASN A 624 -27.08 62.65 -47.07
N GLN A 625 -26.17 63.62 -47.20
CA GLN A 625 -24.72 63.37 -47.27
C GLN A 625 -24.18 62.85 -45.93
N ALA A 626 -24.63 63.39 -44.79
CA ALA A 626 -24.27 62.89 -43.46
C ALA A 626 -24.83 61.47 -43.22
N ASN A 627 -26.08 61.20 -43.63
CA ASN A 627 -26.69 59.88 -43.55
C ASN A 627 -25.98 58.87 -44.45
N LEU A 628 -25.61 59.24 -45.68
CA LEU A 628 -24.81 58.39 -46.57
C LEU A 628 -23.42 58.10 -45.97
N HIS A 629 -22.75 59.10 -45.39
CA HIS A 629 -21.48 58.90 -44.70
C HIS A 629 -21.62 58.01 -43.46
N LYS A 630 -22.73 58.16 -42.70
CA LYS A 630 -23.07 57.28 -41.58
C LYS A 630 -23.23 55.82 -42.04
N VAL A 631 -24.07 55.57 -43.03
CA VAL A 631 -24.30 54.21 -43.59
C VAL A 631 -23.01 53.63 -44.19
N GLN A 632 -22.17 54.44 -44.85
CA GLN A 632 -20.84 54.01 -45.31
C GLN A 632 -19.88 53.68 -44.15
N SER A 633 -19.99 54.38 -43.02
CA SER A 633 -19.20 54.07 -41.82
C SER A 633 -19.69 52.79 -41.15
N GLU A 634 -21.01 52.61 -41.03
CA GLU A 634 -21.64 51.41 -40.49
C GLU A 634 -21.32 50.18 -41.33
N HIS A 635 -21.42 50.28 -42.67
CA HIS A 635 -21.05 49.20 -43.59
C HIS A 635 -19.56 48.82 -43.47
N ARG A 636 -18.65 49.82 -43.41
CA ARG A 636 -17.22 49.56 -43.17
C ARG A 636 -16.97 48.85 -41.84
N GLU A 637 -17.72 49.19 -40.79
CA GLU A 637 -17.60 48.50 -39.50
C GLU A 637 -18.12 47.06 -39.55
N THR A 638 -19.25 46.83 -40.23
CA THR A 638 -19.77 45.46 -40.42
C THR A 638 -18.84 44.57 -41.25
N GLU A 639 -18.16 45.11 -42.28
CA GLU A 639 -17.17 44.33 -43.04
C GLU A 639 -15.90 44.04 -42.23
N LYS A 640 -15.44 44.93 -41.33
CA LYS A 640 -14.40 44.58 -40.35
C LYS A 640 -14.84 43.44 -39.44
N GLN A 641 -16.03 43.57 -38.83
CA GLN A 641 -16.58 42.58 -37.90
C GLN A 641 -16.74 41.22 -38.58
N LYS A 642 -17.21 41.19 -39.83
CA LYS A 642 -17.25 39.99 -40.67
C LYS A 642 -15.86 39.39 -40.87
N VAL A 643 -14.86 40.17 -41.29
CA VAL A 643 -13.48 39.68 -41.48
C VAL A 643 -12.83 39.22 -40.17
N GLU A 644 -13.18 39.82 -39.03
CA GLU A 644 -12.75 39.37 -37.70
C GLU A 644 -13.42 38.06 -37.28
N LEU A 645 -14.72 37.88 -37.58
CA LEU A 645 -15.45 36.63 -37.37
C LEU A 645 -14.98 35.51 -38.30
N GLU A 646 -14.71 35.80 -39.57
CA GLU A 646 -14.13 34.86 -40.53
C GLU A 646 -12.76 34.35 -40.02
N ARG A 647 -11.88 35.25 -39.58
CA ARG A 647 -10.58 34.88 -38.96
C ARG A 647 -10.73 34.10 -37.64
N ALA A 648 -11.77 34.39 -36.85
CA ALA A 648 -12.06 33.63 -35.64
C ALA A 648 -12.53 32.21 -35.98
N LEU A 649 -13.41 32.05 -36.97
CA LEU A 649 -13.87 30.75 -37.48
C LEU A 649 -12.72 29.92 -38.05
N THR A 650 -11.80 30.51 -38.82
CA THR A 650 -10.60 29.79 -39.32
C THR A 650 -9.77 29.24 -38.15
N ARG A 651 -9.48 30.05 -37.13
CA ARG A 651 -8.74 29.62 -35.93
C ARG A 651 -9.46 28.51 -35.18
N TYR A 652 -10.78 28.61 -35.01
CA TYR A 652 -11.55 27.57 -34.35
C TYR A 652 -11.61 26.26 -35.16
N SER A 653 -11.54 26.32 -36.50
CA SER A 653 -11.31 25.11 -37.32
C SER A 653 -9.92 24.55 -37.04
N GLU A 654 -8.86 25.37 -37.16
CA GLU A 654 -7.47 24.94 -36.92
C GLU A 654 -7.25 24.35 -35.51
N ASP A 655 -7.94 24.88 -34.49
CA ASP A 655 -7.94 24.34 -33.12
C ASP A 655 -8.70 23.01 -33.03
N LEU A 656 -9.88 22.90 -33.67
CA LEU A 656 -10.69 21.68 -33.72
C LEU A 656 -9.98 20.55 -34.47
N ASP A 657 -9.33 20.86 -35.59
CA ASP A 657 -8.56 19.94 -36.41
C ASP A 657 -7.33 19.43 -35.63
N ARG A 658 -6.64 20.31 -34.88
CA ARG A 658 -5.54 19.90 -33.98
C ARG A 658 -6.02 18.99 -32.85
N GLU A 659 -7.15 19.29 -32.23
CA GLU A 659 -7.76 18.45 -31.18
C GLU A 659 -8.28 17.11 -31.73
N ALA A 660 -8.82 17.08 -32.95
CA ALA A 660 -9.22 15.85 -33.63
C ALA A 660 -8.01 14.93 -33.93
N ASN A 661 -6.92 15.50 -34.46
CA ASN A 661 -5.67 14.77 -34.69
C ASN A 661 -5.03 14.27 -33.38
N TYR A 662 -5.06 15.08 -32.31
CA TYR A 662 -4.56 14.67 -30.99
C TYR A 662 -5.39 13.51 -30.40
N ARG A 663 -6.72 13.57 -30.54
CA ARG A 663 -7.62 12.48 -30.16
C ARG A 663 -7.34 11.20 -30.95
N GLN A 664 -7.26 11.28 -32.27
CA GLN A 664 -6.95 10.11 -33.10
C GLN A 664 -5.59 9.49 -32.73
N MET A 665 -4.54 10.31 -32.52
CA MET A 665 -3.24 9.82 -32.07
C MET A 665 -3.30 9.14 -30.69
N THR A 666 -4.10 9.66 -29.76
CA THR A 666 -4.23 9.05 -28.41
C THR A 666 -5.07 7.78 -28.44
N GLU A 667 -6.18 7.74 -29.19
CA GLU A 667 -6.98 6.54 -29.44
C GLU A 667 -6.17 5.43 -30.13
N GLU A 668 -5.35 5.78 -31.13
CA GLU A 668 -4.41 4.87 -31.80
C GLU A 668 -3.40 4.26 -30.80
N LYS A 669 -2.77 5.10 -29.97
CA LYS A 669 -1.86 4.64 -28.91
C LYS A 669 -2.54 3.74 -27.88
N TRP A 670 -3.76 4.07 -27.46
CA TRP A 670 -4.54 3.22 -26.56
C TRP A 670 -4.92 1.88 -27.21
N ARG A 671 -5.23 1.85 -28.52
CA ARG A 671 -5.49 0.59 -29.24
C ARG A 671 -4.25 -0.28 -29.31
N VAL A 672 -3.11 0.27 -29.74
CA VAL A 672 -1.83 -0.47 -29.81
C VAL A 672 -1.46 -1.02 -28.43
N MET A 673 -1.52 -0.21 -27.37
CA MET A 673 -1.26 -0.69 -26.00
C MET A 673 -2.23 -1.80 -25.56
N ALA A 674 -3.52 -1.70 -25.90
CA ALA A 674 -4.51 -2.72 -25.57
C ALA A 674 -4.26 -4.05 -26.29
N ASP A 675 -3.89 -4.01 -27.57
CA ASP A 675 -3.51 -5.21 -28.34
C ASP A 675 -2.19 -5.82 -27.81
N ASP A 676 -1.22 -4.99 -27.41
CA ASP A 676 0.04 -5.40 -26.76
C ASP A 676 -0.21 -6.11 -25.41
N TYR A 677 -1.10 -5.57 -24.58
CA TYR A 677 -1.50 -6.22 -23.32
C TYR A 677 -2.29 -7.51 -23.57
N LYS A 678 -3.17 -7.53 -24.57
CA LYS A 678 -3.92 -8.73 -24.97
C LYS A 678 -2.99 -9.85 -25.45
N ALA A 679 -1.95 -9.53 -26.21
CA ALA A 679 -0.92 -10.49 -26.61
C ALA A 679 -0.19 -11.07 -25.38
N LYS A 680 0.25 -10.21 -24.44
CA LYS A 680 0.91 -10.63 -23.19
C LYS A 680 0.01 -11.49 -22.29
N VAL A 681 -1.30 -11.22 -22.24
CA VAL A 681 -2.27 -12.06 -21.52
C VAL A 681 -2.40 -13.44 -22.15
N VAL A 682 -2.39 -13.55 -23.49
CA VAL A 682 -2.41 -14.86 -24.19
C VAL A 682 -1.11 -15.62 -23.98
N GLU A 683 0.05 -14.95 -24.00
CA GLU A 683 1.37 -15.54 -23.70
C GLU A 683 1.41 -16.11 -22.27
N VAL A 684 1.01 -15.31 -21.28
CA VAL A 684 0.97 -15.75 -19.87
C VAL A 684 -0.06 -16.86 -19.65
N SER A 685 -1.23 -16.82 -20.30
CA SER A 685 -2.21 -17.92 -20.24
C SER A 685 -1.59 -19.22 -20.74
N GLY A 686 -0.96 -19.22 -21.93
CA GLY A 686 -0.32 -20.42 -22.47
C GLY A 686 0.82 -20.96 -21.59
N MET A 687 1.53 -20.09 -20.86
CA MET A 687 2.50 -20.52 -19.85
C MET A 687 1.85 -21.18 -18.63
N VAL A 688 0.70 -20.65 -18.17
CA VAL A 688 -0.09 -21.25 -17.07
C VAL A 688 -0.67 -22.59 -17.50
N ASP A 689 -1.27 -22.68 -18.68
CA ASP A 689 -1.85 -23.91 -19.23
C ASP A 689 -0.79 -25.02 -19.33
N ALA A 690 0.39 -24.71 -19.89
CA ALA A 690 1.51 -25.65 -19.99
C ALA A 690 2.17 -26.00 -18.64
N ALA A 691 2.05 -25.13 -17.62
CA ALA A 691 2.47 -25.45 -16.26
C ALA A 691 1.44 -26.36 -15.55
N THR A 692 0.15 -26.14 -15.77
CA THR A 692 -0.95 -26.97 -15.25
C THR A 692 -0.90 -28.39 -15.83
N GLU A 693 -0.68 -28.55 -17.14
CA GLU A 693 -0.49 -29.86 -17.77
C GLU A 693 0.66 -30.64 -17.10
N LYS A 694 1.82 -30.01 -16.95
CA LYS A 694 3.00 -30.60 -16.27
C LYS A 694 2.72 -30.96 -14.81
N TYR A 695 1.94 -30.14 -14.09
CA TYR A 695 1.52 -30.43 -12.72
C TYR A 695 0.64 -31.68 -12.68
N THR A 696 -0.39 -31.78 -13.53
CA THR A 696 -1.26 -32.98 -13.57
C THR A 696 -0.49 -34.25 -13.93
N MET A 697 0.46 -34.16 -14.89
CA MET A 697 1.34 -35.29 -15.23
C MET A 697 2.25 -35.72 -14.07
N LEU A 698 2.64 -34.80 -13.19
CA LEU A 698 3.45 -35.10 -12.01
C LEU A 698 2.59 -35.69 -10.87
N GLU A 699 1.37 -35.17 -10.68
CA GLU A 699 0.41 -35.67 -9.71
C GLU A 699 -0.01 -37.12 -10.01
N ASP A 700 -0.29 -37.45 -11.27
CA ASP A 700 -0.63 -38.81 -11.68
C ASP A 700 0.55 -39.77 -11.58
N LYS A 701 1.78 -39.32 -11.88
CA LYS A 701 3.01 -40.09 -11.62
C LYS A 701 3.19 -40.35 -10.12
N PHE A 702 2.91 -39.37 -9.26
CA PHE A 702 2.98 -39.54 -7.81
C PHE A 702 1.95 -40.55 -7.29
N LYS A 703 0.69 -40.48 -7.75
CA LYS A 703 -0.34 -41.49 -7.40
C LYS A 703 0.06 -42.90 -7.87
N ALA A 704 0.70 -43.01 -9.04
CA ALA A 704 1.19 -44.28 -9.57
C ALA A 704 2.36 -44.85 -8.75
N THR A 705 3.31 -44.01 -8.30
CA THR A 705 4.39 -44.48 -7.42
C THR A 705 3.89 -44.79 -6.00
N GLU A 706 2.96 -44.00 -5.45
CA GLU A 706 2.34 -44.27 -4.15
C GLU A 706 1.62 -45.63 -4.15
N THR A 707 0.75 -45.89 -5.12
CA THR A 707 0.03 -47.17 -5.23
C THR A 707 0.97 -48.36 -5.45
N SER A 708 2.06 -48.18 -6.21
CA SER A 708 3.12 -49.18 -6.36
C SER A 708 3.85 -49.47 -5.03
N LEU A 709 4.22 -48.43 -4.27
CA LEU A 709 4.85 -48.55 -2.96
C LEU A 709 3.91 -49.22 -1.94
N GLN A 710 2.62 -48.86 -1.93
CA GLN A 710 1.60 -49.52 -1.10
C GLN A 710 1.46 -51.02 -1.43
N LEU A 711 1.52 -51.40 -2.72
CA LEU A 711 1.51 -52.80 -3.13
C LEU A 711 2.78 -53.53 -2.66
N LYS A 712 3.96 -52.93 -2.81
CA LYS A 712 5.22 -53.53 -2.35
C LYS A 712 5.28 -53.67 -0.84
N LEU A 713 4.75 -52.69 -0.09
CA LEU A 713 4.65 -52.76 1.37
C LEU A 713 3.72 -53.91 1.82
N LYS A 714 2.60 -54.13 1.13
CA LYS A 714 1.70 -55.28 1.39
C LYS A 714 2.41 -56.62 1.12
N GLU A 715 3.17 -56.71 0.03
CA GLU A 715 3.95 -57.91 -0.30
C GLU A 715 5.03 -58.21 0.75
N LEU A 716 5.80 -57.20 1.16
CA LEU A 716 6.83 -57.33 2.20
C LEU A 716 6.24 -57.68 3.57
N THR A 717 5.08 -57.11 3.92
CA THR A 717 4.36 -57.41 5.17
C THR A 717 3.93 -58.87 5.23
N ARG A 718 3.38 -59.39 4.13
CA ARG A 718 3.04 -60.82 3.96
C ARG A 718 4.28 -61.71 4.07
N GLY A 719 5.36 -61.39 3.34
CA GLY A 719 6.60 -62.19 3.38
C GLY A 719 7.23 -62.25 4.78
N ARG A 720 7.18 -61.15 5.53
CA ARG A 720 7.58 -61.12 6.96
C ARG A 720 6.72 -62.05 7.81
N GLU A 721 5.40 -62.10 7.59
CA GLU A 721 4.47 -62.95 8.34
C GLU A 721 4.64 -64.44 8.00
N GLU A 722 4.88 -64.77 6.73
CA GLU A 722 5.26 -66.12 6.28
C GLU A 722 6.56 -66.58 6.97
N VAL A 723 7.61 -65.74 6.98
CA VAL A 723 8.89 -66.04 7.67
C VAL A 723 8.73 -66.14 9.19
N GLN A 724 7.93 -65.27 9.81
CA GLN A 724 7.68 -65.31 11.26
C GLN A 724 6.94 -66.60 11.66
N SER A 725 6.03 -67.09 10.81
CA SER A 725 5.34 -68.36 11.03
C SER A 725 6.32 -69.54 11.01
N GLU A 726 7.21 -69.60 10.01
CA GLU A 726 8.23 -70.66 9.90
C GLU A 726 9.27 -70.60 11.02
N LEU A 727 9.73 -69.41 11.43
CA LEU A 727 10.60 -69.26 12.60
C LEU A 727 9.92 -69.82 13.87
N THR A 728 8.64 -69.52 14.05
CA THR A 728 7.84 -70.03 15.18
C THR A 728 7.68 -71.55 15.11
N ARG A 729 7.50 -72.12 13.90
CA ARG A 729 7.45 -73.58 13.69
C ARG A 729 8.78 -74.25 14.07
N LEU A 730 9.90 -73.71 13.60
CA LEU A 730 11.24 -74.22 13.87
C LEU A 730 11.61 -74.13 15.37
N GLN A 731 11.26 -73.05 16.06
CA GLN A 731 11.40 -72.94 17.51
C GLN A 731 10.64 -74.06 18.24
N ASN A 732 9.35 -74.24 17.89
CA ASN A 732 8.51 -75.32 18.42
C ASN A 732 9.00 -76.74 18.07
N GLU A 733 9.87 -76.92 17.08
CA GLU A 733 10.50 -78.20 16.75
C GLU A 733 11.81 -78.39 17.52
N ASN A 734 12.59 -77.32 17.70
CA ASN A 734 13.82 -77.33 18.50
C ASN A 734 13.52 -77.63 19.98
N ASP A 735 12.52 -76.97 20.58
CA ASP A 735 12.09 -77.24 21.96
C ASP A 735 11.71 -78.72 22.19
N LYS A 736 11.07 -79.35 21.20
CA LYS A 736 10.72 -80.78 21.23
C LYS A 736 11.95 -81.68 21.11
N LEU A 737 12.99 -81.25 20.39
CA LEU A 737 14.26 -81.99 20.28
C LEU A 737 15.09 -81.86 21.56
N VAL A 738 15.18 -80.66 22.15
CA VAL A 738 15.81 -80.40 23.45
C VAL A 738 15.13 -81.23 24.55
N GLY A 739 13.80 -81.26 24.59
CA GLY A 739 13.05 -82.11 25.53
C GLY A 739 13.35 -83.60 25.39
N LYS A 740 13.46 -84.13 24.16
CA LYS A 740 13.86 -85.52 23.89
C LYS A 740 15.29 -85.81 24.29
N HIS A 741 16.24 -84.91 24.00
CA HIS A 741 17.63 -85.07 24.42
C HIS A 741 17.77 -85.06 25.94
N SER A 742 17.01 -84.23 26.65
CA SER A 742 16.95 -84.23 28.11
C SER A 742 16.42 -85.57 28.66
N GLN A 743 15.32 -86.10 28.11
CA GLN A 743 14.77 -87.40 28.49
C GLN A 743 15.79 -88.53 28.26
N HIS A 744 16.39 -88.60 27.07
CA HIS A 744 17.36 -89.65 26.74
C HIS A 744 18.64 -89.58 27.58
N SER A 745 19.12 -88.38 27.89
CA SER A 745 20.22 -88.18 28.85
C SER A 745 19.86 -88.61 30.27
N GLN A 746 18.58 -88.61 30.63
CA GLN A 746 18.09 -89.01 31.95
C GLN A 746 17.84 -90.53 32.01
N GLU A 747 17.45 -91.17 30.91
CA GLU A 747 17.43 -92.64 30.76
C GLU A 747 18.84 -93.22 30.98
N LEU A 748 19.85 -92.70 30.28
CA LEU A 748 21.25 -93.11 30.39
C LEU A 748 21.86 -92.92 31.80
N GLN A 749 21.32 -91.99 32.60
CA GLN A 749 21.75 -91.80 34.00
C GLN A 749 21.11 -92.79 34.99
N ASN A 750 20.06 -93.51 34.58
CA ASN A 750 19.33 -94.46 35.44
C ASN A 750 19.69 -95.93 35.16
N GLU A 751 20.58 -96.23 34.22
CA GLU A 751 21.02 -97.60 33.95
C GLU A 751 21.92 -98.16 35.07
N ILE A 752 21.57 -99.34 35.59
CA ILE A 752 22.28 -99.96 36.71
C ILE A 752 23.47 -100.78 36.20
N ILE A 753 24.67 -100.23 36.34
CA ILE A 753 25.94 -100.89 35.99
C ILE A 753 26.09 -102.19 36.78
N ASN A 754 25.93 -103.32 36.11
CA ASN A 754 26.22 -104.66 36.65
C ASN A 754 27.66 -105.05 36.27
N LEU A 755 28.46 -105.41 37.28
CA LEU A 755 29.88 -105.75 37.12
C LEU A 755 30.07 -107.27 37.32
N PRO A 756 30.64 -108.02 36.35
CA PRO A 756 30.74 -109.49 36.46
C PRO A 756 31.68 -109.98 37.58
N ASP A 757 31.27 -111.06 38.27
CA ASP A 757 32.01 -111.62 39.42
C ASP A 757 33.22 -112.51 39.08
N ASN A 758 33.53 -112.75 37.79
CA ASN A 758 34.62 -113.65 37.38
C ASN A 758 35.73 -112.95 36.57
N MET A 759 36.95 -113.48 36.68
CA MET A 759 38.17 -112.83 36.18
C MET A 759 38.33 -112.89 34.66
N GLU A 760 37.74 -113.89 33.99
CA GLU A 760 37.91 -114.13 32.56
C GLU A 760 36.95 -113.24 31.76
N ASP A 761 35.67 -113.18 32.17
CA ASP A 761 34.70 -112.23 31.65
C ASP A 761 35.08 -110.78 31.98
N MET A 762 35.73 -110.51 33.12
CA MET A 762 36.28 -109.19 33.42
C MET A 762 37.38 -108.77 32.42
N GLN A 763 38.25 -109.71 32.02
CA GLN A 763 39.27 -109.43 31.00
C GLN A 763 38.64 -109.26 29.61
N LEU A 764 37.63 -110.05 29.27
CA LEU A 764 36.87 -109.91 28.03
C LEU A 764 36.13 -108.56 27.97
N LEU A 765 35.50 -108.15 29.07
CA LEU A 765 34.81 -106.87 29.22
C LEU A 765 35.78 -105.68 29.16
N LEU A 766 36.97 -105.79 29.76
CA LEU A 766 38.02 -104.77 29.66
C LEU A 766 38.64 -104.67 28.26
N LEU A 767 38.76 -105.79 27.53
CA LEU A 767 39.13 -105.79 26.11
C LEU A 767 38.01 -105.15 25.27
N ARG A 768 36.76 -105.48 25.55
CA ARG A 768 35.60 -104.94 24.83
C ARG A 768 35.46 -103.43 25.04
N TYR A 769 35.52 -102.95 26.29
CA TYR A 769 35.57 -101.52 26.58
C TYR A 769 36.80 -100.84 25.95
N ARG A 770 37.94 -101.52 25.76
CA ARG A 770 39.06 -100.95 25.00
C ARG A 770 38.75 -100.80 23.51
N GLU A 771 38.13 -101.80 22.88
CA GLU A 771 37.65 -101.68 21.49
C GLU A 771 36.63 -100.53 21.37
N ASP A 772 35.61 -100.53 22.23
CA ASP A 772 34.53 -99.54 22.17
C ASP A 772 35.04 -98.12 22.49
N ILE A 773 36.01 -97.95 23.41
CA ILE A 773 36.69 -96.65 23.66
C ILE A 773 37.57 -96.22 22.46
N ILE A 774 38.23 -97.15 21.77
CA ILE A 774 39.01 -96.83 20.57
C ILE A 774 38.08 -96.41 19.43
N ALA A 775 36.99 -97.15 19.19
CA ALA A 775 35.97 -96.80 18.21
C ALA A 775 35.34 -95.43 18.52
N ALA A 776 34.95 -95.18 19.78
CA ALA A 776 34.39 -93.90 20.23
C ALA A 776 35.39 -92.73 20.08
N LYS A 777 36.69 -92.96 20.27
CA LYS A 777 37.73 -91.94 20.02
C LYS A 777 37.88 -91.62 18.54
N VAL A 778 37.95 -92.63 17.67
CA VAL A 778 38.06 -92.42 16.21
C VAL A 778 36.80 -91.73 15.66
N SER A 779 35.61 -92.11 16.12
CA SER A 779 34.38 -91.40 15.74
C SER A 779 34.36 -89.97 16.28
N LYS A 780 34.85 -89.73 17.51
CA LYS A 780 34.97 -88.38 18.08
C LYS A 780 35.94 -87.52 17.28
N GLU A 781 37.11 -88.03 16.92
CA GLU A 781 38.13 -87.30 16.14
C GLU A 781 37.59 -86.92 14.76
N HIS A 782 36.90 -87.84 14.08
CA HIS A 782 36.25 -87.58 12.80
C HIS A 782 35.11 -86.53 12.91
N ILE A 783 34.26 -86.63 13.94
CA ILE A 783 33.20 -85.64 14.20
C ILE A 783 33.80 -84.27 14.55
N GLU A 784 34.88 -84.22 15.33
CA GLU A 784 35.59 -82.98 15.63
C GLU A 784 36.20 -82.33 14.38
N GLU A 785 36.74 -83.09 13.44
CA GLU A 785 37.22 -82.54 12.16
C GLU A 785 36.08 -82.04 11.28
N SER A 786 34.96 -82.79 11.20
CA SER A 786 33.75 -82.35 10.51
C SER A 786 33.24 -81.03 11.08
N LEU A 787 33.08 -80.94 12.40
CA LEU A 787 32.64 -79.72 13.09
C LEU A 787 33.64 -78.57 12.92
N LYS A 788 34.95 -78.83 12.89
CA LYS A 788 35.96 -77.77 12.60
C LYS A 788 35.79 -77.23 11.17
N SER A 789 35.53 -78.09 10.18
CA SER A 789 35.29 -77.64 8.80
C SER A 789 33.97 -76.89 8.64
N GLU A 790 32.91 -77.31 9.34
CA GLU A 790 31.60 -76.66 9.32
C GLU A 790 31.61 -75.32 10.07
N ILE A 791 32.33 -75.21 11.20
CA ILE A 791 32.57 -73.94 11.91
C ILE A 791 33.36 -72.96 11.03
N LEU A 792 34.33 -73.42 10.23
CA LEU A 792 35.04 -72.57 9.28
C LEU A 792 34.10 -72.09 8.16
N PHE A 793 33.33 -72.99 7.55
CA PHE A 793 32.35 -72.63 6.52
C PHE A 793 31.31 -71.61 7.02
N LEU A 794 30.70 -71.86 8.18
CA LEU A 794 29.73 -70.94 8.79
C LEU A 794 30.36 -69.60 9.16
N LYS A 795 31.65 -69.58 9.57
CA LYS A 795 32.36 -68.33 9.85
C LYS A 795 32.62 -67.52 8.58
N ASP A 796 33.03 -68.16 7.49
CA ASP A 796 33.25 -67.49 6.21
C ASP A 796 31.93 -66.99 5.60
N GLN A 797 30.84 -67.75 5.76
CA GLN A 797 29.48 -67.30 5.42
C GLN A 797 29.05 -66.07 6.23
N VAL A 798 29.20 -66.09 7.57
CA VAL A 798 28.87 -64.93 8.42
C VAL A 798 29.73 -63.71 8.09
N LEU A 799 30.99 -63.89 7.68
CA LEU A 799 31.83 -62.79 7.22
C LEU A 799 31.38 -62.22 5.87
N ALA A 800 30.89 -63.06 4.95
CA ALA A 800 30.30 -62.61 3.69
C ALA A 800 28.98 -61.86 3.91
N GLU A 801 28.06 -62.42 4.71
CA GLU A 801 26.78 -61.79 5.07
C GLU A 801 27.00 -60.45 5.82
N GLN A 802 28.00 -60.37 6.70
CA GLN A 802 28.37 -59.11 7.38
C GLN A 802 28.96 -58.08 6.40
N HIS A 803 29.72 -58.50 5.38
CA HIS A 803 30.23 -57.60 4.34
C HIS A 803 29.11 -57.08 3.44
N GLU A 804 28.18 -57.94 3.02
CA GLU A 804 26.98 -57.53 2.26
C GLU A 804 26.09 -56.60 3.09
N LYS A 805 25.90 -56.90 4.37
CA LYS A 805 25.19 -56.04 5.32
C LYS A 805 25.84 -54.65 5.40
N ASN A 806 27.15 -54.57 5.62
CA ASN A 806 27.85 -53.28 5.67
C ASN A 806 27.64 -52.51 4.35
N SER A 807 27.75 -53.18 3.21
CA SER A 807 27.52 -52.59 1.89
C SER A 807 26.08 -52.10 1.68
N MET A 808 25.09 -52.74 2.31
CA MET A 808 23.69 -52.27 2.36
C MET A 808 23.55 -51.04 3.27
N GLU A 809 24.16 -51.06 4.46
CA GLU A 809 24.14 -49.93 5.41
C GLU A 809 24.83 -48.68 4.83
N ASP A 810 25.96 -48.85 4.13
CA ASP A 810 26.65 -47.77 3.40
C ASP A 810 25.75 -47.15 2.31
N ARG A 811 25.09 -47.98 1.49
CA ARG A 811 24.13 -47.51 0.47
C ARG A 811 22.97 -46.74 1.08
N LEU A 812 22.36 -47.27 2.14
CA LEU A 812 21.25 -46.63 2.83
C LEU A 812 21.66 -45.32 3.52
N SER A 813 22.90 -45.20 4.02
CA SER A 813 23.41 -43.94 4.54
C SER A 813 23.53 -42.88 3.44
N VAL A 814 24.06 -43.25 2.26
CA VAL A 814 24.15 -42.34 1.10
C VAL A 814 22.76 -41.92 0.60
N GLU A 815 21.79 -42.83 0.56
CA GLU A 815 20.40 -42.48 0.22
C GLU A 815 19.76 -41.56 1.27
N MET A 816 20.00 -41.79 2.56
CA MET A 816 19.55 -40.90 3.63
C MET A 816 20.15 -39.49 3.52
N ASP A 817 21.43 -39.37 3.17
CA ASP A 817 22.09 -38.07 3.03
C ASP A 817 21.61 -37.32 1.77
N GLN A 818 21.38 -38.02 0.66
CA GLN A 818 20.71 -37.43 -0.51
C GLN A 818 19.27 -36.99 -0.21
N LEU A 819 18.54 -37.70 0.64
CA LEU A 819 17.20 -37.31 1.07
C LEU A 819 17.23 -36.10 2.01
N ARG A 820 18.21 -36.02 2.92
CA ARG A 820 18.46 -34.84 3.77
C ARG A 820 18.76 -33.60 2.93
N GLU A 821 19.62 -33.71 1.91
CA GLU A 821 19.94 -32.62 1.00
C GLU A 821 18.70 -32.15 0.20
N LYS A 822 17.88 -33.09 -0.29
CA LYS A 822 16.60 -32.77 -0.95
C LYS A 822 15.62 -32.06 -0.02
N VAL A 823 15.52 -32.47 1.25
CA VAL A 823 14.69 -31.78 2.26
C VAL A 823 15.21 -30.35 2.49
N ALA A 824 16.51 -30.15 2.68
CA ALA A 824 17.09 -28.82 2.88
C ALA A 824 16.87 -27.88 1.67
N MET A 825 16.91 -28.42 0.44
CA MET A 825 16.54 -27.66 -0.76
C MET A 825 15.04 -27.27 -0.77
N LEU A 826 14.15 -28.19 -0.40
CA LEU A 826 12.71 -27.92 -0.32
C LEU A 826 12.37 -26.91 0.79
N GLU A 827 13.00 -26.98 1.96
CA GLU A 827 12.86 -26.00 3.05
C GLU A 827 13.33 -24.60 2.61
N SER A 828 14.41 -24.52 1.82
CA SER A 828 14.89 -23.26 1.23
C SER A 828 13.88 -22.65 0.25
N VAL A 829 13.32 -23.46 -0.66
CA VAL A 829 12.26 -23.04 -1.59
C VAL A 829 10.97 -22.65 -0.87
N GLU A 830 10.58 -23.38 0.18
CA GLU A 830 9.41 -23.04 1.00
C GLU A 830 9.63 -21.71 1.74
N SER A 831 10.84 -21.45 2.24
CA SER A 831 11.20 -20.17 2.85
C SER A 831 11.16 -19.00 1.85
N GLN A 832 11.63 -19.21 0.61
CA GLN A 832 11.54 -18.22 -0.47
C GLN A 832 10.07 -17.95 -0.85
N MET A 833 9.26 -19.00 -0.99
CA MET A 833 7.83 -18.87 -1.29
C MET A 833 7.07 -18.12 -0.18
N ARG A 834 7.40 -18.35 1.11
CA ARG A 834 6.84 -17.58 2.23
C ARG A 834 7.24 -16.10 2.18
N MET A 835 8.47 -15.78 1.79
CA MET A 835 8.91 -14.39 1.59
C MET A 835 8.11 -13.72 0.46
N GLU A 836 7.95 -14.38 -0.69
CA GLU A 836 7.19 -13.79 -1.80
C GLU A 836 5.68 -13.69 -1.53
N GLN A 837 5.08 -14.64 -0.82
CA GLN A 837 3.69 -14.50 -0.33
C GLN A 837 3.53 -13.28 0.59
N LYS A 838 4.52 -13.01 1.44
CA LYS A 838 4.53 -11.82 2.30
C LYS A 838 4.71 -10.53 1.47
N ASN A 839 5.66 -10.51 0.52
CA ASN A 839 5.89 -9.37 -0.38
C ASN A 839 4.62 -9.03 -1.18
N LEU A 840 3.93 -10.05 -1.70
CA LEU A 840 2.67 -9.91 -2.43
C LEU A 840 1.60 -9.29 -1.53
N ALA A 841 1.37 -9.82 -0.33
CA ALA A 841 0.39 -9.29 0.62
C ALA A 841 0.68 -7.84 1.06
N GLU A 842 1.95 -7.47 1.24
CA GLU A 842 2.35 -6.09 1.51
C GLU A 842 2.07 -5.16 0.31
N SER A 843 2.28 -5.65 -0.92
CA SER A 843 1.97 -4.92 -2.15
C SER A 843 0.46 -4.73 -2.37
N GLU A 844 -0.36 -5.76 -2.12
CA GLU A 844 -1.82 -5.68 -2.17
C GLU A 844 -2.36 -4.68 -1.13
N ALA A 845 -1.84 -4.73 0.09
CA ALA A 845 -2.16 -3.76 1.13
C ALA A 845 -1.72 -2.33 0.77
N GLN A 846 -0.67 -2.15 -0.04
CA GLN A 846 -0.27 -0.84 -0.58
C GLN A 846 -1.23 -0.36 -1.68
N VAL A 847 -1.62 -1.24 -2.61
CA VAL A 847 -2.61 -0.92 -3.67
C VAL A 847 -3.98 -0.57 -3.07
N ALA A 848 -4.44 -1.32 -2.06
CA ALA A 848 -5.68 -1.03 -1.34
C ALA A 848 -5.65 0.36 -0.67
N ARG A 849 -4.53 0.72 -0.02
CA ARG A 849 -4.33 2.07 0.56
C ARG A 849 -4.32 3.16 -0.51
N GLN A 850 -3.70 2.94 -1.67
CA GLN A 850 -3.78 3.89 -2.79
C GLN A 850 -5.21 4.04 -3.35
N ALA A 851 -5.97 2.95 -3.45
CA ALA A 851 -7.36 2.98 -3.90
C ALA A 851 -8.26 3.77 -2.94
N GLU A 852 -8.08 3.62 -1.63
CA GLU A 852 -8.81 4.39 -0.62
C GLU A 852 -8.47 5.89 -0.69
N VAL A 853 -7.19 6.24 -0.85
CA VAL A 853 -6.75 7.64 -1.06
C VAL A 853 -7.33 8.22 -2.36
N GLN A 854 -7.36 7.45 -3.46
CA GLN A 854 -8.04 7.89 -4.68
C GLN A 854 -9.55 8.08 -4.49
N LEU A 855 -10.23 7.23 -3.71
CA LEU A 855 -11.66 7.36 -3.44
C LEU A 855 -11.95 8.65 -2.65
N LYS A 856 -11.18 8.91 -1.59
CA LYS A 856 -11.26 10.16 -0.80
C LYS A 856 -10.97 11.39 -1.66
N SER A 857 -9.96 11.33 -2.53
CA SER A 857 -9.63 12.39 -3.50
C SER A 857 -10.78 12.64 -4.49
N LYS A 858 -11.36 11.58 -5.09
CA LYS A 858 -12.53 11.68 -5.98
C LYS A 858 -13.75 12.28 -5.28
N GLN A 859 -14.00 11.92 -4.02
CA GLN A 859 -15.06 12.51 -3.20
C GLN A 859 -14.83 14.02 -2.96
N ILE A 860 -13.62 14.42 -2.53
CA ILE A 860 -13.25 15.84 -2.34
C ILE A 860 -13.40 16.63 -3.66
N ILE A 861 -12.91 16.10 -4.78
CA ILE A 861 -13.04 16.71 -6.10
C ILE A 861 -14.53 16.85 -6.50
N SER A 862 -15.38 15.87 -6.18
CA SER A 862 -16.81 15.96 -6.46
C SER A 862 -17.51 17.05 -5.63
N GLY A 863 -17.19 17.16 -4.34
CA GLY A 863 -17.70 18.21 -3.45
C GLY A 863 -17.27 19.62 -3.89
N LEU A 864 -15.99 19.79 -4.24
CA LEU A 864 -15.47 21.04 -4.78
C LEU A 864 -16.12 21.40 -6.13
N LYS A 865 -16.38 20.42 -7.01
CA LYS A 865 -17.11 20.66 -8.27
C LYS A 865 -18.54 21.15 -8.03
N THR A 866 -19.29 20.55 -7.09
CA THR A 866 -20.63 21.04 -6.72
C THR A 866 -20.57 22.44 -6.12
N GLN A 867 -19.63 22.71 -5.20
CA GLN A 867 -19.48 24.02 -4.58
C GLN A 867 -19.11 25.12 -5.59
N VAL A 868 -18.24 24.82 -6.57
CA VAL A 868 -17.92 25.73 -7.68
C VAL A 868 -19.14 25.96 -8.58
N ALA A 869 -19.96 24.95 -8.86
CA ALA A 869 -21.19 25.11 -9.62
C ALA A 869 -22.23 26.00 -8.90
N GLU A 870 -22.42 25.80 -7.59
CA GLU A 870 -23.28 26.65 -6.75
C GLU A 870 -22.80 28.10 -6.73
N GLN A 871 -21.51 28.33 -6.49
CA GLN A 871 -20.92 29.69 -6.49
C GLN A 871 -21.04 30.35 -7.87
N THR A 872 -20.87 29.60 -8.96
CA THR A 872 -21.07 30.09 -10.33
C THR A 872 -22.53 30.48 -10.58
N GLN A 873 -23.49 29.67 -10.11
CA GLN A 873 -24.91 29.97 -10.25
C GLN A 873 -25.32 31.18 -9.39
N ALA A 874 -24.82 31.28 -8.16
CA ALA A 874 -25.05 32.42 -7.27
C ALA A 874 -24.49 33.72 -7.87
N ARG A 875 -23.27 33.66 -8.43
CA ARG A 875 -22.66 34.78 -9.17
C ARG A 875 -23.51 35.20 -10.36
N ALA A 876 -23.98 34.26 -11.18
CA ALA A 876 -24.82 34.58 -12.35
C ALA A 876 -26.14 35.27 -11.96
N ARG A 877 -26.76 34.89 -10.83
CA ARG A 877 -27.94 35.58 -10.28
C ARG A 877 -27.63 37.01 -9.86
N LEU A 878 -26.51 37.23 -9.16
CA LEU A 878 -26.07 38.57 -8.73
C LEU A 878 -25.66 39.45 -9.93
N GLU A 879 -25.04 38.89 -10.95
CA GLU A 879 -24.71 39.62 -12.19
C GLU A 879 -25.97 40.04 -12.95
N ALA A 880 -27.01 39.20 -12.98
CA ALA A 880 -28.32 39.55 -13.54
C ALA A 880 -29.03 40.65 -12.73
N GLU A 881 -29.04 40.56 -11.40
CA GLU A 881 -29.61 41.61 -10.52
C GLU A 881 -28.86 42.95 -10.69
N VAL A 882 -27.54 42.92 -10.80
CA VAL A 882 -26.72 44.11 -11.07
C VAL A 882 -27.00 44.69 -12.47
N MET A 883 -27.29 43.86 -13.49
CA MET A 883 -27.74 44.36 -14.79
C MET A 883 -29.14 45.00 -14.70
N GLU A 884 -30.07 44.39 -13.98
CA GLU A 884 -31.42 44.93 -13.82
C GLU A 884 -31.40 46.27 -13.08
N LEU A 885 -30.67 46.35 -11.96
CA LEU A 885 -30.50 47.60 -11.20
C LEU A 885 -29.83 48.71 -12.03
N LYS A 886 -28.86 48.37 -12.89
CA LYS A 886 -28.29 49.33 -13.86
C LYS A 886 -29.34 49.81 -14.87
N GLY A 887 -30.20 48.92 -15.37
CA GLY A 887 -31.32 49.28 -16.25
C GLY A 887 -32.34 50.19 -15.58
N ARG A 888 -32.68 49.94 -14.30
CA ARG A 888 -33.54 50.82 -13.50
C ARG A 888 -32.88 52.20 -13.32
N VAL A 889 -31.58 52.26 -13.00
CA VAL A 889 -30.84 53.52 -12.84
C VAL A 889 -30.76 54.33 -14.14
N THR A 890 -30.49 53.70 -15.29
CA THR A 890 -30.47 54.42 -16.58
C THR A 890 -31.85 54.91 -17.01
N THR A 891 -32.92 54.19 -16.66
CA THR A 891 -34.31 54.64 -16.87
C THR A 891 -34.62 55.86 -16.00
N LEU A 892 -34.35 55.79 -14.69
CA LEU A 892 -34.58 56.90 -13.75
C LEU A 892 -33.74 58.14 -14.08
N GLN A 893 -32.53 57.98 -14.63
CA GLN A 893 -31.73 59.10 -15.13
C GLN A 893 -32.40 59.75 -16.35
N HIS A 894 -32.96 58.98 -17.28
CA HIS A 894 -33.69 59.52 -18.42
C HIS A 894 -34.98 60.27 -18.01
N ASP A 895 -35.71 59.72 -17.04
CA ASP A 895 -36.90 60.37 -16.46
C ASP A 895 -36.54 61.68 -15.73
N LEU A 896 -35.36 61.74 -15.09
CA LEU A 896 -34.83 62.96 -14.49
C LEU A 896 -34.40 63.97 -15.56
N ASP A 897 -33.60 63.57 -16.56
CA ASP A 897 -33.12 64.43 -17.64
C ASP A 897 -34.26 65.08 -18.42
N THR A 898 -35.35 64.32 -18.66
CA THR A 898 -36.57 64.80 -19.32
C THR A 898 -37.40 65.70 -18.42
N SER A 899 -37.53 65.38 -17.13
CA SER A 899 -38.15 66.28 -16.13
C SER A 899 -37.41 67.63 -16.05
N GLU A 900 -36.07 67.60 -15.99
CA GLU A 900 -35.24 68.81 -16.02
C GLU A 900 -35.36 69.59 -17.34
N ALA A 901 -35.55 68.91 -18.48
CA ALA A 901 -35.82 69.58 -19.75
C ALA A 901 -37.18 70.31 -19.73
N VAL A 902 -38.24 69.64 -19.27
CA VAL A 902 -39.58 70.22 -19.13
C VAL A 902 -39.58 71.40 -18.15
N GLN A 903 -38.87 71.30 -17.02
CA GLN A 903 -38.72 72.43 -16.08
C GLN A 903 -37.99 73.62 -16.72
N ARG A 904 -36.88 73.38 -17.46
CA ARG A 904 -36.15 74.44 -18.17
C ARG A 904 -37.03 75.14 -19.20
N ASP A 905 -37.81 74.40 -19.99
CA ASP A 905 -38.71 75.00 -20.97
C ASP A 905 -39.92 75.70 -20.33
N PHE A 906 -40.44 75.21 -19.20
CA PHE A 906 -41.47 75.93 -18.43
C PHE A 906 -40.96 77.27 -17.85
N VAL A 907 -39.74 77.30 -17.30
CA VAL A 907 -39.08 78.54 -16.86
C VAL A 907 -38.86 79.49 -18.03
N ARG A 908 -38.40 78.98 -19.18
CA ARG A 908 -38.20 79.78 -20.40
C ARG A 908 -39.50 80.34 -20.96
N LEU A 909 -40.58 79.55 -20.97
CA LEU A 909 -41.89 79.94 -21.46
C LEU A 909 -42.52 81.00 -20.55
N SER A 910 -42.47 80.81 -19.23
CA SER A 910 -42.99 81.77 -18.25
C SER A 910 -42.22 83.10 -18.25
N GLN A 911 -40.88 83.08 -18.39
CA GLN A 911 -40.09 84.29 -18.63
C GLN A 911 -40.47 84.99 -19.94
N SER A 912 -40.65 84.23 -21.04
CA SER A 912 -41.07 84.79 -22.32
C SER A 912 -42.45 85.45 -22.23
N LEU A 913 -43.40 84.80 -21.54
CA LEU A 913 -44.74 85.32 -21.28
C LEU A 913 -44.71 86.59 -20.42
N GLN A 914 -43.88 86.63 -19.36
CA GLN A 914 -43.69 87.85 -18.55
C GLN A 914 -43.14 89.02 -19.40
N VAL A 915 -42.16 88.77 -20.28
CA VAL A 915 -41.62 89.78 -21.20
C VAL A 915 -42.67 90.24 -22.22
N GLN A 916 -43.54 89.35 -22.70
CA GLN A 916 -44.65 89.72 -23.60
C GLN A 916 -45.72 90.55 -22.87
N LEU A 917 -46.12 90.15 -21.66
CA LEU A 917 -47.10 90.87 -20.83
C LEU A 917 -46.59 92.26 -20.44
N GLU A 918 -45.31 92.40 -20.10
CA GLU A 918 -44.72 93.69 -19.77
C GLU A 918 -44.58 94.60 -21.00
N LYS A 919 -44.26 94.05 -22.19
CA LYS A 919 -44.35 94.81 -23.45
C LYS A 919 -45.77 95.30 -23.74
N ILE A 920 -46.79 94.48 -23.48
CA ILE A 920 -48.19 94.89 -23.62
C ILE A 920 -48.51 96.03 -22.65
N ARG A 921 -48.21 95.88 -21.36
CA ARG A 921 -48.39 96.92 -20.32
C ARG A 921 -47.68 98.24 -20.63
N GLN A 922 -46.51 98.19 -21.26
CA GLN A 922 -45.80 99.39 -21.71
C GLN A 922 -46.51 100.04 -22.90
N SER A 923 -47.01 99.26 -23.87
CA SER A 923 -47.81 99.77 -24.98
C SER A 923 -49.18 100.33 -24.57
N GLU A 924 -49.75 99.87 -23.45
CA GLU A 924 -51.03 100.34 -22.91
C GLU A 924 -50.92 101.67 -22.14
N LYS A 925 -49.71 102.14 -21.81
CA LYS A 925 -49.50 103.45 -21.18
C LYS A 925 -49.62 104.63 -22.17
N GLU A 926 -49.48 104.40 -23.47
CA GLU A 926 -49.80 105.39 -24.51
C GLU A 926 -51.27 105.29 -24.93
N VAL A 927 -52.18 105.84 -24.12
CA VAL A 927 -53.60 106.00 -24.48
C VAL A 927 -53.76 107.18 -25.47
N ARG A 928 -53.20 107.03 -26.68
CA ARG A 928 -53.41 107.97 -27.78
C ARG A 928 -54.77 107.68 -28.43
N TRP A 929 -55.78 108.45 -28.03
CA TRP A 929 -57.06 108.50 -28.71
C TRP A 929 -56.84 108.82 -30.20
N GLN A 930 -57.22 107.92 -31.10
CA GLN A 930 -56.99 108.13 -32.53
C GLN A 930 -57.98 109.17 -33.08
N HIS A 931 -57.49 110.14 -33.85
CA HIS A 931 -58.37 111.09 -34.52
C HIS A 931 -59.04 110.42 -35.73
N GLU A 932 -60.27 110.85 -36.05
CA GLU A 932 -61.03 110.23 -37.14
C GLU A 932 -60.46 110.51 -38.53
N GLU A 933 -59.54 111.47 -38.65
CA GLU A 933 -58.81 111.79 -39.88
C GLU A 933 -57.66 110.81 -40.14
N ASP A 934 -56.90 110.42 -39.09
CA ASP A 934 -55.68 109.60 -39.20
C ASP A 934 -55.91 108.14 -39.65
N GLN A 935 -57.12 107.60 -39.47
CA GLN A 935 -57.39 106.16 -39.59
C GLN A 935 -58.31 105.83 -40.78
N GLU A 936 -57.75 105.34 -41.88
CA GLU A 936 -58.53 104.88 -43.05
C GLU A 936 -59.21 103.50 -42.86
N GLU A 937 -58.71 102.66 -41.96
CA GLU A 937 -59.11 101.23 -41.84
C GLU A 937 -59.51 100.82 -40.42
N CYS A 938 -60.44 99.89 -40.27
CA CYS A 938 -60.79 99.32 -38.97
C CYS A 938 -59.59 98.61 -38.32
N ASN A 939 -59.24 98.96 -37.08
CA ASN A 939 -58.06 98.39 -36.41
C ASN A 939 -58.09 96.85 -36.26
N SER A 940 -59.28 96.25 -36.16
CA SER A 940 -59.47 94.79 -36.14
C SER A 940 -59.54 94.22 -37.58
N CYS A 941 -60.68 94.34 -38.26
CA CYS A 941 -60.94 93.65 -39.54
C CYS A 941 -60.27 94.28 -40.78
N LYS A 942 -59.48 95.36 -40.64
CA LYS A 942 -58.75 96.08 -41.70
C LYS A 942 -59.58 96.62 -42.87
N GLN A 943 -60.91 96.55 -42.80
CA GLN A 943 -61.77 97.13 -43.84
C GLN A 943 -61.70 98.66 -43.84
N ARG A 944 -61.61 99.26 -45.05
CA ARG A 944 -61.58 100.72 -45.24
C ARG A 944 -62.92 101.39 -44.94
N PHE A 945 -62.85 102.58 -44.33
CA PHE A 945 -64.00 103.45 -44.10
C PHE A 945 -64.36 104.25 -45.36
N SER A 946 -65.30 103.75 -46.16
CA SER A 946 -65.79 104.47 -47.34
C SER A 946 -66.57 105.73 -46.95
N ALA A 947 -66.26 106.84 -47.64
CA ALA A 947 -66.73 108.20 -47.37
C ALA A 947 -68.25 108.40 -47.33
N MET A 948 -69.03 107.44 -47.82
CA MET A 948 -70.50 107.50 -47.87
C MET A 948 -71.19 106.25 -47.30
N GLY A 949 -70.47 105.39 -46.56
CA GLY A 949 -70.99 104.05 -46.19
C GLY A 949 -70.71 103.50 -44.78
N ARG A 950 -69.61 103.86 -44.10
CA ARG A 950 -69.27 103.28 -42.77
C ARG A 950 -68.73 104.35 -41.81
N ARG A 951 -69.44 104.60 -40.70
CA ARG A 951 -69.00 105.51 -39.62
C ARG A 951 -67.85 104.90 -38.81
N LYS A 952 -66.93 105.75 -38.35
CA LYS A 952 -65.81 105.41 -37.47
C LYS A 952 -66.27 105.38 -36.01
N HIS A 953 -65.74 104.44 -35.21
CA HIS A 953 -66.11 104.30 -33.79
C HIS A 953 -64.92 103.88 -32.92
N HIS A 954 -64.65 104.63 -31.85
CA HIS A 954 -63.58 104.31 -30.90
C HIS A 954 -63.95 103.17 -29.95
N CYS A 955 -62.97 102.33 -29.62
CA CYS A 955 -63.04 101.51 -28.40
C CYS A 955 -62.86 102.41 -27.19
N ARG A 956 -63.82 102.41 -26.25
CA ARG A 956 -63.79 103.28 -25.05
C ARG A 956 -62.77 102.82 -24.00
N HIS A 957 -62.07 101.71 -24.23
CA HIS A 957 -60.96 101.25 -23.38
C HIS A 957 -59.59 101.61 -23.97
N CYS A 958 -59.32 101.27 -25.24
CA CYS A 958 -58.00 101.44 -25.86
C CYS A 958 -57.86 102.62 -26.84
N GLY A 959 -58.89 103.46 -27.01
CA GLY A 959 -58.84 104.70 -27.81
C GLY A 959 -58.70 104.54 -29.33
N LYS A 960 -58.54 103.31 -29.84
CA LYS A 960 -58.38 102.99 -31.26
C LYS A 960 -59.72 102.95 -32.01
N ILE A 961 -59.69 103.19 -33.32
CA ILE A 961 -60.87 103.29 -34.20
C ILE A 961 -61.21 101.94 -34.89
N PHE A 962 -62.51 101.62 -34.93
CA PHE A 962 -63.09 100.38 -35.47
C PHE A 962 -64.40 100.67 -36.24
N CYS A 963 -64.87 99.70 -37.04
CA CYS A 963 -66.24 99.69 -37.56
C CYS A 963 -67.24 99.21 -36.49
N ASN A 964 -68.54 99.46 -36.69
CA ASN A 964 -69.58 99.10 -35.71
C ASN A 964 -69.64 97.59 -35.39
N GLU A 965 -69.28 96.74 -36.36
CA GLU A 965 -69.21 95.28 -36.19
C GLU A 965 -68.15 94.91 -35.14
N CYS A 966 -66.95 95.52 -35.20
CA CYS A 966 -65.82 95.26 -34.30
C CYS A 966 -65.85 96.06 -32.97
N VAL A 967 -66.91 96.81 -32.68
CA VAL A 967 -67.19 97.44 -31.36
C VAL A 967 -68.69 97.30 -31.00
N ASN A 968 -69.27 96.16 -31.33
CA ASN A 968 -70.67 95.84 -31.02
C ASN A 968 -70.89 95.53 -29.52
N LYS A 969 -69.88 94.96 -28.85
CA LYS A 969 -69.88 94.61 -27.43
C LYS A 969 -69.66 95.82 -26.53
N SER A 970 -70.18 95.77 -25.30
CA SER A 970 -70.02 96.82 -24.29
C SER A 970 -69.75 96.25 -22.90
N VAL A 971 -68.83 96.87 -22.17
CA VAL A 971 -68.44 96.49 -20.80
C VAL A 971 -68.82 97.59 -19.80
N PRO A 972 -69.16 97.24 -18.54
CA PRO A 972 -69.43 98.23 -17.51
C PRO A 972 -68.15 99.01 -17.16
N SER A 973 -68.19 100.34 -17.29
CA SER A 973 -67.01 101.19 -17.14
C SER A 973 -67.30 102.46 -16.29
N GLY A 974 -66.24 102.97 -15.66
CA GLY A 974 -66.30 104.08 -14.70
C GLY A 974 -67.01 103.74 -13.38
N PRO A 975 -67.02 104.66 -12.39
CA PRO A 975 -67.56 104.41 -11.05
C PRO A 975 -69.04 103.99 -11.02
N HIS A 976 -69.81 104.41 -12.03
CA HIS A 976 -71.25 104.11 -12.15
C HIS A 976 -71.55 102.92 -13.09
N ARG A 977 -70.55 102.07 -13.43
CA ARG A 977 -70.70 100.86 -14.26
C ARG A 977 -71.49 101.08 -15.57
N ARG A 978 -71.33 102.23 -16.22
CA ARG A 978 -72.07 102.56 -17.45
C ARG A 978 -71.58 101.70 -18.62
N PRO A 979 -72.45 101.21 -19.51
CA PRO A 979 -72.04 100.37 -20.64
C PRO A 979 -71.24 101.15 -21.67
N SER A 980 -69.93 100.88 -21.75
CA SER A 980 -68.99 101.48 -22.69
C SER A 980 -68.63 100.50 -23.80
N ARG A 981 -68.83 100.89 -25.07
CA ARG A 981 -68.48 100.04 -26.22
C ARG A 981 -66.98 99.82 -26.33
N VAL A 982 -66.56 98.57 -26.51
CA VAL A 982 -65.16 98.17 -26.64
C VAL A 982 -64.99 97.19 -27.80
N CYS A 983 -63.77 97.07 -28.32
CA CYS A 983 -63.47 96.06 -29.34
C CYS A 983 -63.29 94.68 -28.72
N ASP A 984 -63.39 93.62 -29.53
CA ASP A 984 -63.38 92.23 -29.06
C ASP A 984 -62.20 91.88 -28.15
N VAL A 985 -60.98 92.32 -28.49
CA VAL A 985 -59.78 92.12 -27.66
C VAL A 985 -59.95 92.77 -26.28
N CYS A 986 -60.43 94.01 -26.24
CA CYS A 986 -60.69 94.74 -24.99
C CYS A 986 -61.91 94.18 -24.22
N HIS A 987 -62.84 93.50 -24.89
CA HIS A 987 -63.92 92.78 -24.23
C HIS A 987 -63.38 91.54 -23.51
N THR A 988 -62.58 90.72 -24.19
CA THR A 988 -61.91 89.54 -23.61
C THR A 988 -61.00 89.92 -22.43
N LEU A 989 -60.31 91.06 -22.49
CA LEU A 989 -59.46 91.54 -21.39
C LEU A 989 -60.22 92.11 -20.18
N LEU A 990 -61.49 92.52 -20.34
CA LEU A 990 -62.29 93.19 -19.29
C LEU A 990 -63.48 92.36 -18.77
N VAL A 991 -63.76 91.19 -19.35
CA VAL A 991 -64.83 90.28 -18.94
C VAL A 991 -64.22 88.91 -18.68
N GLN A 992 -64.17 88.50 -17.41
CA GLN A 992 -63.46 87.28 -16.98
C GLN A 992 -64.05 86.00 -17.62
N ASP A 993 -65.36 85.99 -17.88
CA ASP A 993 -66.08 84.85 -18.45
C ASP A 993 -66.19 84.88 -20.00
N ALA A 994 -65.49 85.82 -20.67
CA ALA A 994 -65.48 85.89 -22.13
C ALA A 994 -64.55 84.82 -22.72
N THR A 995 -64.96 84.19 -23.83
CA THR A 995 -64.06 83.26 -24.54
C THR A 995 -62.79 84.00 -24.98
N PRO A 996 -61.61 83.34 -24.94
CA PRO A 996 -60.38 83.91 -25.45
C PRO A 996 -60.56 84.39 -26.90
N TYR A 997 -59.97 85.53 -27.27
CA TYR A 997 -60.12 86.12 -28.60
C TYR A 997 -59.72 85.18 -29.77
N PHE A 998 -58.96 84.12 -29.47
CA PHE A 998 -58.52 83.09 -30.40
C PHE A 998 -59.33 81.77 -30.34
N SER A 999 -60.40 81.70 -29.53
CA SER A 999 -61.30 80.54 -29.42
C SER A 999 -62.77 80.94 -29.64
N SER A 1000 -63.48 80.13 -30.42
CA SER A 1000 -64.94 80.23 -30.60
C SER A 1000 -65.72 79.42 -29.56
N GLU A 1001 -65.04 78.61 -28.75
CA GLU A 1001 -65.64 77.72 -27.75
C GLU A 1001 -65.14 78.06 -26.32
N PRO A 1002 -65.98 77.90 -25.28
CA PRO A 1002 -65.56 78.07 -23.89
C PRO A 1002 -64.53 77.00 -23.46
N PRO A 1003 -63.59 77.33 -22.55
CA PRO A 1003 -62.71 76.31 -21.99
C PRO A 1003 -63.52 75.33 -21.13
N HIS A 1004 -63.39 74.03 -21.41
CA HIS A 1004 -63.90 73.00 -20.51
C HIS A 1004 -63.14 73.03 -19.17
N SER A 1005 -63.89 73.02 -18.07
CA SER A 1005 -63.35 72.73 -16.74
C SER A 1005 -62.95 71.25 -16.66
N PRO A 1006 -61.71 70.91 -16.27
CA PRO A 1006 -61.38 69.54 -15.89
C PRO A 1006 -61.95 69.23 -14.50
N ASP A 1007 -62.69 68.12 -14.41
CA ASP A 1007 -62.89 67.36 -13.16
C ASP A 1007 -61.66 66.46 -12.90
#